data_AF-A0A521IE30-F1
#
_entry.id   AF-A0A521IE30-F1
#
_cell.length_a   1.000
_cell.length_b   1.000
_cell.length_c   1.000
_cell.angle_alpha   90.00
_cell.angle_beta   90.00
_cell.angle_gamma   90.00
#
_symmetry.space_group_name_H-M   'P 1'
#
loop_
_entity.id
_entity.type
_entity.pdbx_description
1 polymer ?
#
loop_
_entity_poly.entity_id
_entity_poly.type
_entity_poly.pdbx_seq_one_letter_code
_entity_poly.pdbx_strand_id
1 'polypeptide(L)'
;MIKSYFTARPKSHRKFIIALVSVVLLGLIAFGISPKETNTVQAAPPAQGPVTPRVYLPLLLGASGSVPTATVTPSPTGTTTTIATATRTPTSVATATRTPTNVATATRTTTPSSATPPPSSNEWAMLAANPQRTSWTPEEVRGQLGVQWYRPIEPYISYKIQPIAANGNIYVSTARGLYAFRASDGAQLWVYATQLPLGHSPTIAKVNGNTIAYVGGYDRKIHAINASTGAAIGGYTPYLADAGFDTNPLVINDANVANTIFAGNRDGYFYALNAVTGALKWRFKTDGPILFSAAYKDGTLYFASNDSYAYALNASDGSLIWKSQKLLGAGFHSFWPVIYTEKQSGKDYVIFTGQENYRFMDQNGAIGTLWPDLARLDQQYLWGSCWPNSCSGGIIWPTGSETGTGTYWGHSVATLNVNAITNYYENVPAHRMVFVLNAANGKEYTFDSNGNGKAEYAPFTYSGITSSGNKYPPVINGVDDVYYQNTIFRRNNWISGGNAVGWKWGTNIVSQVKFDHAVDEPMAYSAGGKLIYWNVCCDRQAGAFDVTIPYGQQNRDWEYWGAGINGGAPDYGAMYNDGNSTLYNNINGWQVYSGKNQSKNGVYGKHGTAQSPPIPYQGKVYMLIGNALMALSPNPPGGSPTKLALANMIVDQSAPTPPTKAELKQRLESEVQKIIAAGPLRPGYFSSGFIDLYGHGHFDSNQEFGEIFDYFQNPSDTVYTLLLAYPQLSAGTQAQVKTYLQNNYGPGSTYDFTKIVHIGWGSGAARESFELPSEVWQIWGTPYESPLNPSTQPIIVNSNSQVYWKYFPPFSFYAAWKYAQIVGNNDPNTAKSIFNAMSSKIEAPPANANLIKKPYFINLYAAGYLGYLNLKQLAGLGDDATVRGYYNQMLSLRVNNFSKDTPYWNTDSNQLGLPGLDYNRSLSVARNFMFLTPEIADYMNQNIKSQVQGAVDEYSYVAPYWFVPKFEAEVGEGTMQQLYDPPALYQAKAWVLKQSYNELAKWLDVPAFSRGDLFYIQNVVAALGATP
;
A
#
# COMPACT_ATOMS: atom_id res chain seq x y z
N MET A 1 -0.81 -37.61 7.62
CA MET A 1 -0.20 -36.98 6.41
C MET A 1 1.33 -37.11 6.32
N ILE A 2 2.06 -37.61 7.33
CA ILE A 2 3.54 -37.64 7.30
C ILE A 2 4.14 -38.70 6.33
N LYS A 3 3.38 -39.72 5.92
CA LYS A 3 3.89 -40.87 5.14
C LYS A 3 4.14 -40.62 3.65
N SER A 4 3.83 -39.43 3.13
CA SER A 4 4.12 -39.02 1.74
C SER A 4 5.46 -38.30 1.55
N TYR A 5 6.12 -37.86 2.64
CA TYR A 5 7.27 -36.95 2.55
C TYR A 5 8.62 -37.61 2.20
N PHE A 6 8.69 -38.96 2.14
CA PHE A 6 9.96 -39.70 2.14
C PHE A 6 10.27 -40.56 0.89
N THR A 7 9.46 -40.49 -0.17
CA THR A 7 9.56 -41.42 -1.33
C THR A 7 9.78 -40.74 -2.68
N ALA A 8 10.63 -39.71 -2.76
CA ALA A 8 11.06 -39.14 -4.05
C ALA A 8 12.47 -38.46 -4.03
N ARG A 9 13.57 -39.23 -3.91
CA ARG A 9 14.95 -38.84 -4.35
C ARG A 9 15.96 -40.02 -4.32
N PRO A 10 17.13 -39.92 -4.99
CA PRO A 10 18.04 -41.06 -5.25
C PRO A 10 18.81 -41.63 -4.05
N LYS A 11 19.49 -42.77 -4.27
CA LYS A 11 20.08 -43.65 -3.24
C LYS A 11 21.29 -43.11 -2.45
N SER A 12 21.95 -42.03 -2.89
CA SER A 12 23.26 -41.63 -2.32
C SER A 12 23.22 -41.11 -0.87
N HIS A 13 22.13 -40.44 -0.47
CA HIS A 13 22.08 -39.73 0.83
C HIS A 13 21.56 -40.57 2.01
N ARG A 14 21.23 -41.86 1.81
CA ARG A 14 20.59 -42.69 2.84
C ARG A 14 21.54 -43.23 3.94
N LYS A 15 22.86 -42.99 3.86
CA LYS A 15 23.84 -43.60 4.76
C LYS A 15 24.28 -42.76 5.97
N PHE A 16 24.09 -41.44 5.97
CA PHE A 16 24.63 -40.59 7.06
C PHE A 16 23.68 -40.48 8.26
N ILE A 17 22.36 -40.43 8.03
CA ILE A 17 21.35 -40.19 9.08
C ILE A 17 21.15 -41.40 10.01
N ILE A 18 21.50 -42.62 9.57
CA ILE A 18 21.36 -43.86 10.36
C ILE A 18 22.24 -43.82 11.63
N ALA A 19 23.34 -43.07 11.63
CA ALA A 19 24.24 -42.96 12.79
C ALA A 19 23.68 -42.13 13.96
N LEU A 20 22.75 -41.19 13.70
CA LEU A 20 22.33 -40.20 14.72
C LEU A 20 21.15 -40.67 15.57
N VAL A 21 20.27 -41.51 15.02
CA VAL A 21 19.02 -41.93 15.68
C VAL A 21 19.27 -42.98 16.79
N SER A 22 20.37 -43.72 16.71
CA SER A 22 20.70 -44.80 17.65
C SER A 22 21.10 -44.34 19.06
N VAL A 23 21.32 -43.04 19.30
CA VAL A 23 21.89 -42.54 20.57
C VAL A 23 20.82 -42.21 21.62
N VAL A 24 19.61 -41.81 21.22
CA VAL A 24 18.61 -41.23 22.15
C VAL A 24 17.48 -42.20 22.51
N LEU A 25 17.17 -43.19 21.65
CA LEU A 25 16.06 -44.13 21.87
C LEU A 25 16.37 -45.29 22.84
N LEU A 26 17.46 -45.17 23.61
CA LEU A 26 17.82 -46.09 24.70
C LEU A 26 17.18 -45.71 26.06
N GLY A 27 16.50 -44.55 26.13
CA GLY A 27 15.73 -44.14 27.30
C GLY A 27 14.26 -44.58 27.24
N LEU A 28 13.76 -45.09 28.37
CA LEU A 28 12.33 -45.18 28.72
C LEU A 28 11.46 -46.18 27.92
N ILE A 29 11.82 -47.46 27.99
CA ILE A 29 10.79 -48.50 28.21
C ILE A 29 10.46 -48.51 29.71
N ALA A 30 9.19 -48.26 30.07
CA ALA A 30 8.73 -48.33 31.47
C ALA A 30 7.23 -48.69 31.60
N PHE A 31 6.85 -49.90 31.16
CA PHE A 31 5.57 -50.60 31.43
C PHE A 31 4.24 -49.95 30.94
N GLY A 32 3.20 -50.75 30.66
CA GLY A 32 1.88 -50.20 30.28
C GLY A 32 0.76 -51.16 29.83
N ILE A 33 1.07 -52.24 29.09
CA ILE A 33 0.17 -53.39 28.77
C ILE A 33 -1.16 -53.08 28.02
N SER A 34 -1.14 -53.26 26.68
CA SER A 34 -1.95 -54.21 25.86
C SER A 34 -3.35 -54.72 26.27
N PRO A 35 -4.19 -55.26 25.33
CA PRO A 35 -4.25 -55.14 23.86
C PRO A 35 -5.64 -54.52 23.45
N LYS A 36 -6.38 -54.73 22.34
CA LYS A 36 -6.44 -55.57 21.10
C LYS A 36 -6.94 -54.67 19.92
N GLU A 37 -6.99 -55.00 18.62
CA GLU A 37 -7.20 -56.23 17.81
C GLU A 37 -8.68 -56.72 17.69
N THR A 38 -9.24 -57.10 16.52
CA THR A 38 -8.67 -57.42 15.18
C THR A 38 -9.75 -57.38 14.06
N ASN A 39 -9.34 -57.05 12.82
CA ASN A 39 -9.76 -57.64 11.51
C ASN A 39 -11.24 -57.57 11.04
N THR A 40 -11.64 -57.87 9.77
CA THR A 40 -11.22 -57.55 8.36
C THR A 40 -12.44 -57.93 7.45
N VAL A 41 -12.51 -58.02 6.10
CA VAL A 41 -11.60 -58.02 4.92
C VAL A 41 -12.40 -57.70 3.63
N GLN A 42 -11.74 -57.70 2.45
CA GLN A 42 -12.30 -57.79 1.06
C GLN A 42 -13.04 -56.59 0.44
N ALA A 43 -12.95 -56.31 -0.88
CA ALA A 43 -11.85 -56.48 -1.86
C ALA A 43 -12.16 -55.72 -3.18
N ALA A 44 -11.11 -55.17 -3.83
CA ALA A 44 -10.94 -54.78 -5.25
C ALA A 44 -12.09 -54.12 -6.05
N PRO A 45 -11.79 -53.04 -6.79
CA PRO A 45 -11.65 -53.21 -8.26
C PRO A 45 -10.46 -52.44 -8.89
N PRO A 46 -10.10 -52.72 -10.16
CA PRO A 46 -9.05 -52.02 -10.90
C PRO A 46 -9.50 -50.67 -11.51
N ALA A 47 -8.54 -49.89 -12.00
CA ALA A 47 -8.72 -48.50 -12.46
C ALA A 47 -9.08 -48.35 -13.95
N GLN A 48 -9.67 -47.19 -14.30
CA GLN A 48 -9.48 -46.53 -15.60
C GLN A 48 -9.77 -45.01 -15.55
N GLY A 49 -9.44 -44.31 -16.65
CA GLY A 49 -9.24 -42.85 -16.70
C GLY A 49 -10.45 -41.98 -17.10
N PRO A 50 -10.21 -40.70 -17.48
CA PRO A 50 -11.22 -39.63 -17.47
C PRO A 50 -12.09 -39.55 -18.73
N VAL A 51 -13.25 -38.87 -18.60
CA VAL A 51 -14.21 -38.59 -19.67
C VAL A 51 -14.59 -37.10 -19.66
N THR A 52 -14.80 -36.51 -20.84
CA THR A 52 -15.17 -35.10 -21.04
C THR A 52 -16.68 -34.84 -20.94
N PRO A 53 -17.12 -33.65 -20.47
CA PRO A 53 -18.51 -33.23 -20.57
C PRO A 53 -18.87 -32.83 -22.02
N ARG A 54 -20.04 -33.26 -22.50
CA ARG A 54 -20.61 -32.83 -23.79
C ARG A 54 -21.69 -31.77 -23.58
N VAL A 55 -21.81 -30.86 -24.55
CA VAL A 55 -22.96 -29.97 -24.72
C VAL A 55 -24.21 -30.79 -25.08
N TYR A 56 -25.38 -30.36 -24.60
CA TYR A 56 -26.68 -30.80 -25.12
C TYR A 56 -27.58 -29.60 -25.44
N LEU A 57 -28.29 -29.72 -26.56
CA LEU A 57 -29.32 -28.81 -27.03
C LEU A 57 -30.62 -29.62 -27.23
N PRO A 58 -31.81 -29.04 -26.97
CA PRO A 58 -33.06 -29.48 -27.60
C PRO A 58 -33.55 -28.46 -28.65
N LEU A 59 -34.37 -28.91 -29.61
CA LEU A 59 -34.91 -28.10 -30.71
C LEU A 59 -36.25 -28.69 -31.20
N LEU A 60 -37.07 -27.89 -31.88
CA LEU A 60 -38.37 -28.20 -32.52
C LEU A 60 -39.59 -28.12 -31.55
N LEU A 61 -40.79 -27.64 -31.93
CA LEU A 61 -41.30 -27.20 -33.24
C LEU A 61 -42.54 -26.25 -33.14
N GLY A 62 -42.65 -25.27 -34.05
CA GLY A 62 -43.91 -24.56 -34.42
C GLY A 62 -44.30 -23.31 -33.60
N ALA A 63 -45.02 -22.31 -34.14
CA ALA A 63 -45.40 -22.03 -35.53
C ALA A 63 -45.84 -20.54 -35.77
N SER A 64 -45.69 -20.07 -37.02
CA SER A 64 -46.41 -18.95 -37.71
C SER A 64 -46.63 -17.56 -37.05
N GLY A 65 -46.12 -16.51 -37.70
CA GLY A 65 -46.51 -15.09 -37.52
C GLY A 65 -45.73 -14.18 -38.49
N SER A 66 -46.32 -13.12 -39.06
CA SER A 66 -45.84 -12.52 -40.32
C SER A 66 -45.87 -10.97 -40.44
N VAL A 67 -44.85 -10.41 -41.14
CA VAL A 67 -44.94 -9.25 -42.08
C VAL A 67 -45.15 -7.81 -41.49
N PRO A 68 -44.54 -6.72 -42.02
CA PRO A 68 -43.32 -6.58 -42.85
C PRO A 68 -42.44 -5.30 -42.62
N THR A 69 -41.40 -5.20 -43.46
CA THR A 69 -40.59 -4.05 -43.95
C THR A 69 -40.96 -2.57 -43.70
N ALA A 70 -39.91 -1.74 -43.63
CA ALA A 70 -39.82 -0.45 -44.35
C ALA A 70 -38.38 -0.20 -44.84
N THR A 71 -38.19 0.43 -46.01
CA THR A 71 -36.89 0.65 -46.68
C THR A 71 -36.85 2.02 -47.40
N VAL A 72 -35.73 2.76 -47.28
CA VAL A 72 -35.41 3.90 -48.15
C VAL A 72 -33.90 4.00 -48.44
N THR A 73 -33.58 4.14 -49.72
CA THR A 73 -32.30 4.51 -50.37
C THR A 73 -32.70 5.18 -51.72
N PRO A 74 -31.90 6.03 -52.40
CA PRO A 74 -30.45 5.81 -52.69
C PRO A 74 -29.51 7.06 -52.76
N SER A 75 -28.18 6.81 -52.67
CA SER A 75 -27.03 7.15 -53.58
C SER A 75 -27.00 8.42 -54.46
N PRO A 76 -25.90 8.76 -55.21
CA PRO A 76 -24.56 8.16 -55.28
C PRO A 76 -23.33 9.11 -55.34
N THR A 77 -22.13 8.56 -55.06
CA THR A 77 -20.81 8.67 -55.79
C THR A 77 -19.80 7.82 -54.99
N GLY A 78 -19.08 6.83 -55.54
CA GLY A 78 -17.95 6.98 -56.47
C GLY A 78 -16.63 7.06 -55.67
N THR A 79 -15.64 6.14 -55.75
CA THR A 79 -15.33 5.15 -56.79
C THR A 79 -14.55 3.92 -56.24
N THR A 80 -14.55 2.81 -57.00
CA THR A 80 -13.70 1.59 -57.00
C THR A 80 -12.43 1.53 -56.11
N THR A 81 -12.07 0.36 -55.55
CA THR A 81 -11.48 -0.78 -56.33
C THR A 81 -11.73 -2.18 -55.72
N THR A 82 -11.60 -3.21 -56.55
CA THR A 82 -12.07 -4.60 -56.42
C THR A 82 -11.31 -5.51 -55.45
N ILE A 83 -12.04 -6.44 -54.82
CA ILE A 83 -11.56 -7.78 -54.41
C ILE A 83 -12.54 -8.81 -54.98
N ALA A 84 -12.06 -9.93 -55.53
CA ALA A 84 -12.91 -11.00 -56.04
C ALA A 84 -12.25 -12.40 -55.93
N THR A 85 -13.03 -13.37 -55.44
CA THR A 85 -13.02 -14.83 -55.78
C THR A 85 -11.72 -15.67 -55.60
N ALA A 86 -11.77 -16.92 -55.15
CA ALA A 86 -12.87 -17.72 -54.56
C ALA A 86 -12.34 -19.03 -53.93
N THR A 87 -13.18 -19.68 -53.11
CA THR A 87 -13.25 -21.14 -52.84
C THR A 87 -12.00 -21.95 -52.44
N ARG A 88 -12.15 -22.78 -51.40
CA ARG A 88 -11.91 -24.23 -51.55
C ARG A 88 -12.66 -25.09 -50.52
N THR A 89 -12.98 -26.31 -50.95
CA THR A 89 -13.76 -27.35 -50.26
C THR A 89 -12.96 -28.02 -49.11
N PRO A 90 -13.60 -28.44 -48.00
CA PRO A 90 -12.92 -29.17 -46.93
C PRO A 90 -12.56 -30.61 -47.34
N THR A 91 -11.50 -31.18 -46.76
CA THR A 91 -11.16 -32.61 -46.93
C THR A 91 -10.44 -33.16 -45.69
N SER A 92 -10.88 -34.35 -45.25
CA SER A 92 -10.28 -35.29 -44.28
C SER A 92 -9.02 -34.88 -43.49
N VAL A 93 -9.14 -34.84 -42.16
CA VAL A 93 -7.98 -34.91 -41.24
C VAL A 93 -7.36 -36.30 -41.30
N ALA A 94 -6.05 -36.38 -41.56
CA ALA A 94 -5.25 -37.59 -41.39
C ALA A 94 -4.34 -37.45 -40.16
N THR A 95 -4.59 -38.26 -39.13
CA THR A 95 -3.73 -38.32 -37.94
C THR A 95 -2.44 -39.09 -38.24
N ALA A 96 -1.31 -38.37 -38.26
CA ALA A 96 0.03 -38.96 -38.42
C ALA A 96 0.93 -38.58 -37.24
N THR A 97 1.17 -39.51 -36.34
CA THR A 97 2.03 -39.32 -35.16
C THR A 97 3.50 -39.24 -35.59
N ARG A 98 4.22 -38.17 -35.22
CA ARG A 98 5.69 -38.10 -35.33
C ARG A 98 6.35 -37.53 -34.09
N THR A 99 7.40 -38.22 -33.65
CA THR A 99 8.29 -37.90 -32.54
C THR A 99 8.91 -36.50 -32.68
N PRO A 100 9.12 -35.75 -31.58
CA PRO A 100 9.86 -34.49 -31.63
C PRO A 100 11.24 -34.72 -32.25
N THR A 101 11.54 -33.95 -33.29
CA THR A 101 12.84 -33.94 -33.97
C THR A 101 13.51 -32.60 -33.67
N ASN A 102 14.83 -32.58 -33.47
CA ASN A 102 15.57 -31.41 -33.00
C ASN A 102 15.26 -30.15 -33.82
N VAL A 103 14.79 -29.09 -33.14
CA VAL A 103 14.71 -27.75 -33.75
C VAL A 103 16.14 -27.23 -33.88
N ALA A 104 16.55 -26.92 -35.10
CA ALA A 104 17.87 -26.37 -35.36
C ALA A 104 18.02 -25.00 -34.70
N THR A 105 19.16 -24.77 -34.04
CA THR A 105 19.54 -23.45 -33.52
C THR A 105 19.70 -22.48 -34.68
N ALA A 106 18.71 -21.60 -34.86
CA ALA A 106 18.83 -20.46 -35.75
C ALA A 106 19.79 -19.44 -35.11
N THR A 107 21.09 -19.58 -35.39
CA THR A 107 22.15 -18.70 -34.87
C THR A 107 22.03 -17.31 -35.48
N ARG A 108 21.13 -16.49 -34.93
CA ARG A 108 20.97 -15.08 -35.29
C ARG A 108 22.21 -14.33 -34.83
N THR A 109 23.16 -14.13 -35.74
CA THR A 109 24.34 -13.28 -35.56
C THR A 109 23.94 -11.81 -35.43
N THR A 110 23.42 -11.45 -34.26
CA THR A 110 23.35 -10.06 -33.82
C THR A 110 24.77 -9.57 -33.58
N THR A 111 25.30 -8.80 -34.53
CA THR A 111 26.36 -7.82 -34.24
C THR A 111 25.95 -7.05 -32.98
N PRO A 112 26.82 -6.88 -31.97
CA PRO A 112 26.44 -6.18 -30.75
C PRO A 112 26.07 -4.74 -31.12
N SER A 113 24.79 -4.39 -30.96
CA SER A 113 24.37 -2.99 -31.02
C SER A 113 25.11 -2.24 -29.94
N SER A 114 25.74 -1.12 -30.28
CA SER A 114 26.34 -0.21 -29.31
C SER A 114 25.31 0.12 -28.23
N ALA A 115 25.73 0.09 -26.96
CA ALA A 115 24.86 0.37 -25.83
C ALA A 115 24.08 1.68 -26.04
N THR A 116 22.77 1.64 -25.81
CA THR A 116 21.88 2.79 -25.98
C THR A 116 22.42 3.97 -25.18
N PRO A 117 22.71 5.13 -25.81
CA PRO A 117 23.20 6.28 -25.06
C PRO A 117 22.19 6.71 -23.98
N PRO A 118 22.67 7.32 -22.88
CA PRO A 118 21.78 8.03 -21.97
C PRO A 118 20.90 9.06 -22.72
N PRO A 119 19.75 9.47 -22.14
CA PRO A 119 18.92 10.52 -22.72
C PRO A 119 19.77 11.77 -22.97
N SER A 120 19.81 12.23 -24.23
CA SER A 120 20.59 13.40 -24.67
C SER A 120 20.02 14.74 -24.23
N SER A 121 19.01 14.72 -23.36
CA SER A 121 18.32 15.87 -22.80
C SER A 121 18.69 16.03 -21.32
N ASN A 122 19.14 17.22 -20.94
CA ASN A 122 19.30 17.66 -19.56
C ASN A 122 17.95 17.90 -18.84
N GLU A 123 16.86 17.25 -19.29
CA GLU A 123 15.50 17.42 -18.75
C GLU A 123 15.13 16.25 -17.85
N TRP A 124 14.58 16.55 -16.68
CA TRP A 124 13.95 15.56 -15.79
C TRP A 124 12.47 15.43 -16.15
N ALA A 125 12.20 14.99 -17.38
CA ALA A 125 10.87 15.08 -18.00
C ALA A 125 9.82 14.09 -17.47
N MET A 126 10.24 13.07 -16.72
CA MET A 126 9.35 12.09 -16.08
C MET A 126 9.92 11.63 -14.74
N LEU A 127 9.11 10.91 -13.96
CA LEU A 127 9.56 10.27 -12.72
C LEU A 127 10.80 9.42 -12.98
N ALA A 128 11.82 9.58 -12.13
CA ALA A 128 13.14 8.93 -12.28
C ALA A 128 13.88 9.25 -13.60
N ALA A 129 13.68 10.47 -14.11
CA ALA A 129 14.28 11.10 -15.29
C ALA A 129 13.92 10.50 -16.66
N ASN A 130 13.91 9.17 -16.80
CA ASN A 130 13.92 8.49 -18.10
C ASN A 130 13.08 7.20 -18.10
N PRO A 131 12.76 6.61 -19.28
CA PRO A 131 11.92 5.41 -19.38
C PRO A 131 12.45 4.18 -18.64
N GLN A 132 13.79 4.06 -18.53
CA GLN A 132 14.49 3.02 -17.78
C GLN A 132 14.48 3.26 -16.25
N ARG A 133 14.01 4.45 -15.84
CA ARG A 133 13.85 4.91 -14.46
C ARG A 133 15.13 4.93 -13.63
N THR A 134 16.28 5.21 -14.26
CA THR A 134 17.60 5.14 -13.58
C THR A 134 17.85 6.27 -12.56
N SER A 135 16.94 7.24 -12.45
CA SER A 135 17.10 8.44 -11.60
C SER A 135 18.39 9.22 -11.90
N TRP A 136 18.77 9.29 -13.19
CA TRP A 136 19.98 9.98 -13.66
C TRP A 136 19.73 10.82 -14.91
N THR A 137 20.42 11.96 -15.02
CA THR A 137 20.51 12.84 -16.21
C THR A 137 21.95 13.29 -16.47
N PRO A 138 22.29 13.84 -17.64
CA PRO A 138 23.62 14.44 -17.87
C PRO A 138 23.85 15.81 -17.18
N GLU A 139 22.83 16.42 -16.55
CA GLU A 139 22.93 17.73 -15.89
C GLU A 139 23.70 17.65 -14.57
N GLU A 140 24.66 18.56 -14.34
CA GLU A 140 25.51 18.53 -13.15
C GLU A 140 25.60 19.91 -12.47
N VAL A 141 25.39 19.96 -11.15
CA VAL A 141 25.36 21.22 -10.36
C VAL A 141 26.30 21.08 -9.16
N ARG A 142 27.47 21.74 -9.23
CA ARG A 142 28.57 21.65 -8.24
C ARG A 142 28.63 22.84 -7.28
N GLY A 143 29.27 22.60 -6.13
CA GLY A 143 29.59 23.62 -5.13
C GLY A 143 28.54 23.76 -4.04
N GLN A 144 28.80 24.65 -3.09
CA GLN A 144 27.92 24.91 -1.94
C GLN A 144 26.61 25.52 -2.42
N LEU A 145 25.52 24.75 -2.42
CA LEU A 145 24.23 25.25 -2.89
C LEU A 145 23.45 25.90 -1.75
N GLY A 146 22.95 27.11 -1.98
CA GLY A 146 22.01 27.81 -1.09
C GLY A 146 20.65 28.01 -1.77
N VAL A 147 19.62 28.28 -0.97
CA VAL A 147 18.26 28.57 -1.47
C VAL A 147 18.28 29.82 -2.35
N GLN A 148 18.02 29.65 -3.65
CA GLN A 148 17.82 30.77 -4.58
C GLN A 148 16.38 31.26 -4.54
N TRP A 149 15.41 30.34 -4.48
CA TRP A 149 14.01 30.62 -4.24
C TRP A 149 13.28 29.40 -3.67
N TYR A 150 12.13 29.63 -3.02
CA TYR A 150 11.23 28.58 -2.57
C TYR A 150 9.76 28.99 -2.73
N ARG A 151 8.87 28.01 -2.89
CA ARG A 151 7.42 28.17 -3.03
C ARG A 151 6.73 27.25 -2.03
N PRO A 152 6.25 27.78 -0.90
CA PRO A 152 5.26 27.09 -0.08
C PRO A 152 3.99 26.89 -0.91
N ILE A 153 3.52 25.66 -1.01
CA ILE A 153 2.30 25.27 -1.73
C ILE A 153 1.23 24.97 -0.67
N GLU A 154 -0.02 25.36 -0.92
CA GLU A 154 -1.12 25.24 0.07
C GLU A 154 -1.83 23.86 0.04
N PRO A 155 -2.21 23.29 -1.12
CA PRO A 155 -2.72 21.91 -1.17
C PRO A 155 -1.62 20.87 -0.95
N TYR A 156 -1.96 19.73 -0.32
CA TYR A 156 -1.01 18.63 -0.05
C TYR A 156 -0.28 18.13 -1.30
N ILE A 157 1.00 17.84 -1.12
CA ILE A 157 1.88 17.12 -2.04
C ILE A 157 2.17 15.75 -1.43
N SER A 158 1.64 14.69 -2.02
CA SER A 158 1.93 13.31 -1.59
C SER A 158 3.44 13.05 -1.55
N TYR A 159 3.93 12.28 -0.57
CA TYR A 159 5.36 11.93 -0.50
C TYR A 159 5.85 11.13 -1.72
N LYS A 160 4.93 10.51 -2.48
CA LYS A 160 5.18 9.81 -3.74
C LYS A 160 5.64 10.78 -4.86
N ILE A 161 5.37 12.09 -4.73
CA ILE A 161 5.65 13.07 -5.79
C ILE A 161 7.14 13.43 -5.84
N GLN A 162 7.76 13.21 -7.01
CA GLN A 162 8.98 13.89 -7.43
C GLN A 162 8.62 15.14 -8.24
N PRO A 163 9.32 16.29 -8.08
CA PRO A 163 9.17 17.43 -8.99
C PRO A 163 9.68 17.04 -10.38
N ILE A 164 9.06 17.57 -11.43
CA ILE A 164 9.37 17.21 -12.83
C ILE A 164 9.86 18.47 -13.54
N ALA A 165 11.04 18.43 -14.17
CA ALA A 165 11.73 19.62 -14.65
C ALA A 165 12.02 19.53 -16.16
N ALA A 166 11.23 20.26 -16.96
CA ALA A 166 11.32 20.25 -18.42
C ALA A 166 10.69 21.52 -19.02
N ASN A 167 11.03 21.86 -20.26
CA ASN A 167 10.49 22.99 -21.02
C ASN A 167 10.63 24.35 -20.28
N GLY A 168 11.72 24.53 -19.52
CA GLY A 168 12.00 25.72 -18.70
C GLY A 168 11.19 25.83 -17.41
N ASN A 169 10.45 24.78 -17.04
CA ASN A 169 9.47 24.78 -15.97
C ASN A 169 9.67 23.61 -15.00
N ILE A 170 9.14 23.76 -13.78
CA ILE A 170 9.01 22.72 -12.76
C ILE A 170 7.52 22.44 -12.54
N TYR A 171 7.12 21.17 -12.58
CA TYR A 171 5.75 20.71 -12.43
C TYR A 171 5.59 19.89 -11.15
N VAL A 172 4.51 20.14 -10.39
CA VAL A 172 4.23 19.51 -9.09
C VAL A 172 2.77 19.07 -9.02
N SER A 173 2.52 17.78 -8.85
CA SER A 173 1.20 17.21 -8.61
C SER A 173 0.75 17.47 -7.16
N THR A 174 -0.53 17.80 -6.96
CA THR A 174 -1.08 18.12 -5.64
C THR A 174 -2.50 17.58 -5.43
N ALA A 175 -3.01 17.74 -4.21
CA ALA A 175 -4.41 17.51 -3.83
C ALA A 175 -5.45 18.25 -4.69
N ARG A 176 -5.09 19.38 -5.29
CA ARG A 176 -5.99 20.26 -6.05
C ARG A 176 -5.57 20.40 -7.52
N GLY A 177 -4.78 19.46 -8.04
CA GLY A 177 -4.36 19.42 -9.43
C GLY A 177 -2.88 19.74 -9.65
N LEU A 178 -2.53 20.05 -10.90
CA LEU A 178 -1.14 20.18 -11.36
C LEU A 178 -0.70 21.64 -11.35
N TYR A 179 0.37 21.94 -10.62
CA TYR A 179 0.99 23.26 -10.54
C TYR A 179 2.21 23.33 -11.45
N ALA A 180 2.41 24.46 -12.13
CA ALA A 180 3.61 24.73 -12.92
C ALA A 180 4.29 26.03 -12.46
N PHE A 181 5.62 25.98 -12.31
CA PHE A 181 6.48 27.09 -11.92
C PHE A 181 7.59 27.28 -12.94
N ARG A 182 8.04 28.52 -13.18
CA ARG A 182 9.20 28.78 -14.06
C ARG A 182 10.51 28.43 -13.34
N ALA A 183 11.41 27.69 -13.97
CA ALA A 183 12.66 27.22 -13.36
C ALA A 183 13.66 28.35 -13.01
N SER A 184 13.57 29.51 -13.65
CA SER A 184 14.46 30.66 -13.39
C SER A 184 14.23 31.31 -12.02
N ASP A 185 12.97 31.55 -11.65
CA ASP A 185 12.55 32.46 -10.57
C ASP A 185 11.45 31.88 -9.65
N GLY A 186 10.93 30.70 -9.99
CA GLY A 186 9.85 30.04 -9.27
C GLY A 186 8.50 30.73 -9.41
N ALA A 187 8.31 31.63 -10.38
CA ALA A 187 7.00 32.22 -10.63
C ALA A 187 6.01 31.12 -11.01
N GLN A 188 4.88 31.04 -10.29
CA GLN A 188 3.78 30.18 -10.69
C GLN A 188 3.28 30.67 -12.06
N LEU A 189 3.16 29.75 -13.02
CA LEU A 189 2.73 30.04 -14.38
C LEU A 189 1.24 29.79 -14.55
N TRP A 190 0.80 28.62 -14.07
CA TRP A 190 -0.58 28.17 -14.13
C TRP A 190 -0.82 27.08 -13.08
N VAL A 191 -2.09 26.81 -12.81
CA VAL A 191 -2.57 25.62 -12.08
C VAL A 191 -3.68 25.00 -12.92
N TYR A 192 -3.57 23.71 -13.24
CA TYR A 192 -4.66 22.91 -13.80
C TYR A 192 -5.39 22.26 -12.64
N ALA A 193 -6.51 22.84 -12.21
CA ALA A 193 -7.21 22.39 -11.01
C ALA A 193 -8.07 21.14 -11.28
N THR A 194 -7.96 20.13 -10.42
CA THR A 194 -8.74 18.88 -10.50
C THR A 194 -9.70 18.73 -9.31
N GLN A 195 -10.84 18.05 -9.52
CA GLN A 195 -11.85 17.83 -8.47
C GLN A 195 -11.42 16.76 -7.44
N LEU A 196 -10.49 15.88 -7.82
CA LEU A 196 -9.91 14.85 -6.98
C LEU A 196 -8.38 14.94 -7.07
N PRO A 197 -7.62 14.46 -6.07
CA PRO A 197 -6.17 14.57 -6.07
C PRO A 197 -5.50 13.89 -7.28
N LEU A 198 -4.29 14.35 -7.59
CA LEU A 198 -3.39 13.65 -8.50
C LEU A 198 -2.57 12.60 -7.72
N GLY A 199 -2.48 11.38 -8.26
CA GLY A 199 -1.82 10.27 -7.59
C GLY A 199 -0.30 10.40 -7.58
N HIS A 200 0.26 10.63 -8.77
CA HIS A 200 1.72 10.71 -8.96
C HIS A 200 2.14 11.95 -9.76
N SER A 201 3.46 12.18 -9.82
CA SER A 201 4.12 13.14 -10.71
C SER A 201 3.65 13.03 -12.17
N PRO A 202 3.63 14.13 -12.94
CA PRO A 202 3.34 14.10 -14.37
C PRO A 202 4.49 13.46 -15.18
N THR A 203 4.24 13.25 -16.47
CA THR A 203 5.27 13.05 -17.49
C THR A 203 5.10 14.10 -18.59
N ILE A 204 6.17 14.82 -18.90
CA ILE A 204 6.23 15.82 -19.97
C ILE A 204 6.75 15.15 -21.24
N ALA A 205 5.97 15.17 -22.31
CA ALA A 205 6.32 14.54 -23.58
C ALA A 205 6.01 15.45 -24.78
N LYS A 206 6.76 15.28 -25.87
CA LYS A 206 6.48 15.93 -27.15
C LYS A 206 5.66 15.00 -28.03
N VAL A 207 4.39 15.35 -28.23
CA VAL A 207 3.40 14.56 -28.98
C VAL A 207 2.77 15.44 -30.05
N ASN A 208 2.87 15.02 -31.32
CA ASN A 208 2.43 15.79 -32.49
C ASN A 208 2.88 17.27 -32.48
N GLY A 209 4.15 17.52 -32.10
CA GLY A 209 4.75 18.86 -32.02
C GLY A 209 4.41 19.67 -30.76
N ASN A 210 3.42 19.24 -29.96
CA ASN A 210 3.05 19.91 -28.71
C ASN A 210 3.86 19.34 -27.54
N THR A 211 4.31 20.20 -26.61
CA THR A 211 4.78 19.77 -25.29
C THR A 211 3.58 19.59 -24.36
N ILE A 212 3.33 18.35 -23.92
CA ILE A 212 2.14 17.96 -23.15
C ILE A 212 2.58 17.33 -21.83
N ALA A 213 1.97 17.76 -20.73
CA ALA A 213 2.03 17.12 -19.43
C ALA A 213 0.88 16.11 -19.31
N TYR A 214 1.22 14.84 -19.10
CA TYR A 214 0.26 13.78 -18.79
C TYR A 214 0.31 13.44 -17.31
N VAL A 215 -0.84 13.32 -16.64
CA VAL A 215 -0.87 13.02 -15.19
C VAL A 215 -2.11 12.20 -14.79
N GLY A 216 -1.91 11.21 -13.92
CA GLY A 216 -2.98 10.34 -13.41
C GLY A 216 -3.66 10.93 -12.18
N GLY A 217 -5.00 10.83 -12.13
CA GLY A 217 -5.81 11.27 -10.99
C GLY A 217 -6.68 10.18 -10.39
N TYR A 218 -7.12 10.38 -9.15
CA TYR A 218 -8.14 9.52 -8.54
C TYR A 218 -9.53 9.72 -9.15
N ASP A 219 -9.71 10.71 -10.03
CA ASP A 219 -10.89 10.86 -10.90
C ASP A 219 -10.95 9.83 -12.05
N ARG A 220 -10.09 8.80 -12.00
CA ARG A 220 -10.03 7.66 -12.92
C ARG A 220 -9.62 8.02 -14.35
N LYS A 221 -9.02 9.21 -14.52
CA LYS A 221 -8.51 9.73 -15.79
C LYS A 221 -6.98 9.77 -15.79
N ILE A 222 -6.40 9.76 -16.98
CA ILE A 222 -5.10 10.39 -17.25
C ILE A 222 -5.39 11.68 -18.01
N HIS A 223 -5.06 12.81 -17.40
CA HIS A 223 -5.22 14.15 -17.96
C HIS A 223 -4.13 14.45 -18.98
N ALA A 224 -4.42 15.26 -19.99
CA ALA A 224 -3.46 15.76 -20.97
C ALA A 224 -3.53 17.29 -21.03
N ILE A 225 -2.45 17.94 -20.62
CA ILE A 225 -2.39 19.39 -20.31
C ILE A 225 -1.28 20.01 -21.15
N ASN A 226 -1.53 21.14 -21.81
CA ASN A 226 -0.50 21.89 -22.52
C ASN A 226 0.55 22.41 -21.52
N ALA A 227 1.79 21.96 -21.66
CA ALA A 227 2.84 22.19 -20.66
C ALA A 227 3.25 23.68 -20.55
N SER A 228 2.95 24.49 -21.55
CA SER A 228 3.26 25.93 -21.60
C SER A 228 2.11 26.80 -21.10
N THR A 229 0.85 26.41 -21.32
CA THR A 229 -0.34 27.26 -21.01
C THR A 229 -1.21 26.76 -19.87
N GLY A 230 -1.11 25.49 -19.47
CA GLY A 230 -1.97 24.90 -18.43
C GLY A 230 -3.41 24.62 -18.89
N ALA A 231 -3.70 24.71 -20.19
CA ALA A 231 -5.00 24.35 -20.75
C ALA A 231 -5.08 22.85 -21.10
N ALA A 232 -6.28 22.26 -21.06
CA ALA A 232 -6.52 20.90 -21.56
C ALA A 232 -6.21 20.80 -23.06
N ILE A 233 -5.74 19.62 -23.52
CA ILE A 233 -5.43 19.38 -24.92
C ILE A 233 -6.70 19.12 -25.74
N GLY A 234 -6.99 20.01 -26.70
CA GLY A 234 -8.10 19.85 -27.63
C GLY A 234 -7.98 18.59 -28.47
N GLY A 235 -9.03 17.79 -28.53
CA GLY A 235 -9.07 16.49 -29.25
C GLY A 235 -8.62 15.28 -28.41
N TYR A 236 -8.14 15.49 -27.18
CA TYR A 236 -7.87 14.41 -26.23
C TYR A 236 -9.12 14.14 -25.37
N THR A 237 -9.62 12.91 -25.38
CA THR A 237 -10.73 12.46 -24.54
C THR A 237 -10.21 11.41 -23.57
N PRO A 238 -10.06 11.71 -22.26
CA PRO A 238 -9.52 10.76 -21.30
C PRO A 238 -10.33 9.46 -21.25
N TYR A 239 -9.69 8.32 -21.43
CA TYR A 239 -10.30 7.04 -21.08
C TYR A 239 -10.53 6.97 -19.57
N LEU A 240 -11.73 6.53 -19.19
CA LEU A 240 -12.17 6.41 -17.79
C LEU A 240 -11.91 4.97 -17.32
N ALA A 241 -10.95 4.80 -16.41
CA ALA A 241 -10.64 3.50 -15.82
C ALA A 241 -11.69 3.05 -14.79
N ASP A 242 -11.61 1.80 -14.35
CA ASP A 242 -12.54 1.26 -13.35
C ASP A 242 -12.26 1.84 -11.95
N ALA A 243 -11.02 2.24 -11.64
CA ALA A 243 -10.62 2.93 -10.41
C ALA A 243 -9.55 4.03 -10.65
N GLY A 244 -9.10 4.71 -9.59
CA GLY A 244 -8.16 5.85 -9.66
C GLY A 244 -6.74 5.47 -10.04
N PHE A 245 -6.01 6.37 -10.71
CA PHE A 245 -4.60 6.19 -11.06
C PHE A 245 -3.68 6.73 -9.95
N ASP A 246 -2.82 5.85 -9.43
CA ASP A 246 -1.78 6.19 -8.45
C ASP A 246 -0.34 6.05 -9.01
N THR A 247 -0.19 5.62 -10.26
CA THR A 247 1.11 5.49 -10.93
C THR A 247 1.45 6.70 -11.81
N ASN A 248 2.74 6.97 -12.01
CA ASN A 248 3.19 7.94 -13.01
C ASN A 248 2.92 7.41 -14.43
N PRO A 249 2.21 8.17 -15.29
CA PRO A 249 1.98 7.77 -16.67
C PRO A 249 3.30 7.78 -17.46
N LEU A 250 3.74 6.62 -17.90
CA LEU A 250 4.93 6.47 -18.74
C LEU A 250 4.57 6.73 -20.21
N VAL A 251 5.09 7.81 -20.80
CA VAL A 251 4.75 8.20 -22.18
C VAL A 251 5.90 7.83 -23.12
N ILE A 252 5.64 6.94 -24.06
CA ILE A 252 6.61 6.44 -25.04
C ILE A 252 6.22 6.87 -26.45
N ASN A 253 7.21 7.30 -27.22
CA ASN A 253 7.11 7.60 -28.64
C ASN A 253 8.45 7.25 -29.32
N ASP A 254 8.66 5.97 -29.63
CA ASP A 254 9.90 5.43 -30.21
C ASP A 254 9.60 4.56 -31.46
N ALA A 255 10.62 3.84 -31.95
CA ALA A 255 10.50 2.96 -33.11
C ALA A 255 9.66 1.69 -32.87
N ASN A 256 9.40 1.30 -31.62
CA ASN A 256 8.61 0.13 -31.25
C ASN A 256 7.15 0.53 -30.98
N VAL A 257 6.94 1.71 -30.38
CA VAL A 257 5.63 2.21 -29.96
C VAL A 257 5.54 3.74 -30.15
N ALA A 258 4.69 4.16 -31.09
CA ALA A 258 4.37 5.57 -31.31
C ALA A 258 3.24 6.07 -30.39
N ASN A 259 3.46 7.23 -29.77
CA ASN A 259 2.48 8.01 -28.99
C ASN A 259 1.56 7.16 -28.07
N THR A 260 2.14 6.51 -27.05
CA THR A 260 1.39 5.70 -26.07
C THR A 260 1.68 6.14 -24.64
N ILE A 261 0.63 6.21 -23.82
CA ILE A 261 0.70 6.34 -22.36
C ILE A 261 0.52 4.95 -21.76
N PHE A 262 1.40 4.57 -20.82
CA PHE A 262 1.31 3.34 -20.05
C PHE A 262 1.14 3.64 -18.56
N ALA A 263 0.18 2.99 -17.89
CA ALA A 263 -0.08 3.22 -16.47
C ALA A 263 -0.69 1.99 -15.77
N GLY A 264 -0.26 1.74 -14.53
CA GLY A 264 -0.92 0.81 -13.62
C GLY A 264 -2.07 1.47 -12.87
N ASN A 265 -3.15 0.72 -12.61
CA ASN A 265 -4.34 1.24 -11.93
C ASN A 265 -4.73 0.38 -10.70
N ARG A 266 -5.47 1.00 -9.77
CA ARG A 266 -6.00 0.40 -8.54
C ARG A 266 -7.04 -0.71 -8.81
N ASP A 267 -7.68 -0.72 -9.98
CA ASP A 267 -8.55 -1.80 -10.46
C ASP A 267 -7.77 -3.10 -10.82
N GLY A 268 -6.44 -3.04 -10.79
CA GLY A 268 -5.54 -4.13 -11.14
C GLY A 268 -5.47 -4.41 -12.64
N TYR A 269 -5.79 -3.43 -13.50
CA TYR A 269 -5.41 -3.45 -14.91
C TYR A 269 -4.19 -2.57 -15.15
N PHE A 270 -3.34 -3.03 -16.07
CA PHE A 270 -2.32 -2.22 -16.71
C PHE A 270 -2.88 -1.69 -18.03
N TYR A 271 -2.87 -0.37 -18.22
CA TYR A 271 -3.49 0.31 -19.35
C TYR A 271 -2.45 0.84 -20.34
N ALA A 272 -2.75 0.71 -21.63
CA ALA A 272 -2.09 1.43 -22.71
C ALA A 272 -3.10 2.33 -23.44
N LEU A 273 -2.88 3.64 -23.41
CA LEU A 273 -3.75 4.66 -24.02
C LEU A 273 -3.02 5.40 -25.15
N ASN A 274 -3.76 5.88 -26.15
CA ASN A 274 -3.23 6.75 -27.18
C ASN A 274 -2.94 8.15 -26.62
N ALA A 275 -1.68 8.60 -26.69
CA ALA A 275 -1.29 9.89 -26.14
C ALA A 275 -1.94 11.10 -26.87
N VAL A 276 -2.35 10.93 -28.13
CA VAL A 276 -3.00 11.99 -28.94
C VAL A 276 -4.47 12.12 -28.58
N THR A 277 -5.19 11.01 -28.41
CA THR A 277 -6.67 11.00 -28.32
C THR A 277 -7.23 10.55 -26.99
N GLY A 278 -6.41 9.99 -26.10
CA GLY A 278 -6.81 9.38 -24.82
C GLY A 278 -7.45 8.00 -24.93
N ALA A 279 -7.75 7.52 -26.14
CA ALA A 279 -8.43 6.25 -26.37
C ALA A 279 -7.60 5.02 -25.97
N LEU A 280 -8.28 3.99 -25.46
CA LEU A 280 -7.68 2.70 -25.10
C LEU A 280 -7.07 2.00 -26.34
N LYS A 281 -5.79 1.58 -26.23
CA LYS A 281 -5.14 0.67 -27.18
C LYS A 281 -5.29 -0.78 -26.72
N TRP A 282 -4.88 -1.07 -25.48
CA TRP A 282 -5.02 -2.39 -24.84
C TRP A 282 -5.03 -2.27 -23.30
N ARG A 283 -5.49 -3.30 -22.60
CA ARG A 283 -5.30 -3.47 -21.14
C ARG A 283 -4.99 -4.92 -20.76
N PHE A 284 -4.10 -5.11 -19.79
CA PHE A 284 -3.70 -6.40 -19.23
C PHE A 284 -4.20 -6.53 -17.77
N LYS A 285 -4.58 -7.72 -17.30
CA LYS A 285 -5.18 -7.93 -15.97
C LYS A 285 -4.23 -8.65 -15.01
N THR A 286 -4.02 -8.08 -13.82
CA THR A 286 -3.33 -8.72 -12.68
C THR A 286 -4.31 -9.08 -11.56
N ASP A 287 -3.90 -9.98 -10.66
CA ASP A 287 -4.75 -10.52 -9.59
C ASP A 287 -4.89 -9.56 -8.38
N GLY A 288 -4.15 -8.44 -8.39
CA GLY A 288 -4.21 -7.36 -7.41
C GLY A 288 -3.99 -5.98 -8.05
N PRO A 289 -4.14 -4.89 -7.27
CA PRO A 289 -3.87 -3.52 -7.72
C PRO A 289 -2.47 -3.35 -8.31
N ILE A 290 -2.30 -2.41 -9.26
CA ILE A 290 -0.98 -2.03 -9.79
C ILE A 290 -0.67 -0.61 -9.33
N LEU A 291 0.06 -0.52 -8.21
CA LEU A 291 0.50 0.75 -7.62
C LEU A 291 1.95 1.11 -7.97
N PHE A 292 2.63 0.24 -8.72
CA PHE A 292 4.01 0.39 -9.14
C PHE A 292 4.09 1.00 -10.55
N SER A 293 4.74 2.15 -10.67
CA SER A 293 4.94 2.89 -11.92
C SER A 293 5.89 2.14 -12.85
N ALA A 294 5.46 1.83 -14.08
CA ALA A 294 6.26 1.01 -14.99
C ALA A 294 7.58 1.67 -15.44
N ALA A 295 8.51 0.82 -15.87
CA ALA A 295 9.67 1.18 -16.69
C ALA A 295 9.56 0.56 -18.09
N TYR A 296 10.35 1.06 -19.04
CA TYR A 296 10.35 0.64 -20.44
C TYR A 296 11.76 0.60 -21.04
N LYS A 297 12.04 -0.45 -21.83
CA LYS A 297 13.19 -0.53 -22.73
C LYS A 297 12.84 -1.40 -23.94
N ASP A 298 13.24 -0.96 -25.13
CA ASP A 298 13.28 -1.74 -26.39
C ASP A 298 12.04 -2.62 -26.64
N GLY A 299 10.87 -1.99 -26.69
CA GLY A 299 9.59 -2.66 -26.94
C GLY A 299 8.99 -3.40 -25.73
N THR A 300 9.65 -3.43 -24.58
CA THR A 300 9.19 -4.15 -23.37
C THR A 300 8.88 -3.21 -22.21
N LEU A 301 7.74 -3.44 -21.57
CA LEU A 301 7.32 -2.80 -20.31
C LEU A 301 7.57 -3.72 -19.13
N TYR A 302 8.02 -3.14 -18.01
CA TYR A 302 8.20 -3.86 -16.75
C TYR A 302 7.48 -3.14 -15.61
N PHE A 303 6.72 -3.89 -14.82
CA PHE A 303 6.02 -3.41 -13.62
C PHE A 303 5.79 -4.57 -12.64
N ALA A 304 5.29 -4.26 -11.45
CA ALA A 304 4.85 -5.24 -10.47
C ALA A 304 3.46 -4.91 -9.94
N SER A 305 2.75 -5.93 -9.45
CA SER A 305 1.43 -5.80 -8.88
C SER A 305 1.43 -6.23 -7.41
N ASN A 306 0.46 -5.74 -6.65
CA ASN A 306 0.18 -6.19 -5.30
C ASN A 306 -0.41 -7.61 -5.24
N ASP A 307 -0.47 -8.36 -6.35
CA ASP A 307 -0.53 -9.83 -6.33
C ASP A 307 0.81 -10.53 -5.97
N SER A 308 1.86 -9.73 -5.70
CA SER A 308 3.23 -10.17 -5.40
C SER A 308 3.97 -10.77 -6.60
N TYR A 309 3.64 -10.36 -7.82
CA TYR A 309 4.40 -10.72 -9.02
C TYR A 309 4.92 -9.49 -9.78
N ALA A 310 6.10 -9.66 -10.39
CA ALA A 310 6.61 -8.80 -11.45
C ALA A 310 6.20 -9.36 -12.82
N TYR A 311 6.04 -8.45 -13.79
CA TYR A 311 5.54 -8.73 -15.12
C TYR A 311 6.39 -8.03 -16.18
N ALA A 312 6.59 -8.71 -17.31
CA ALA A 312 7.04 -8.10 -18.56
C ALA A 312 5.98 -8.25 -19.65
N LEU A 313 5.58 -7.14 -20.27
CA LEU A 313 4.65 -7.11 -21.40
C LEU A 313 5.31 -6.52 -22.64
N ASN A 314 4.92 -7.01 -23.81
CA ASN A 314 5.18 -6.36 -25.08
C ASN A 314 4.39 -5.03 -25.13
N ALA A 315 5.09 -3.92 -25.33
CA ALA A 315 4.51 -2.58 -25.28
C ALA A 315 3.54 -2.28 -26.44
N SER A 316 3.65 -3.01 -27.56
CA SER A 316 2.82 -2.79 -28.74
C SER A 316 1.40 -3.34 -28.61
N ASP A 317 1.23 -4.51 -27.98
CA ASP A 317 -0.04 -5.26 -27.93
C ASP A 317 -0.49 -5.70 -26.52
N GLY A 318 0.36 -5.53 -25.49
CA GLY A 318 0.07 -5.94 -24.12
C GLY A 318 0.21 -7.44 -23.86
N SER A 319 0.79 -8.20 -24.79
CA SER A 319 1.03 -9.64 -24.63
C SER A 319 2.08 -9.93 -23.55
N LEU A 320 1.84 -10.98 -22.76
CA LEU A 320 2.71 -11.38 -21.66
C LEU A 320 4.00 -12.04 -22.19
N ILE A 321 5.14 -11.43 -21.90
CA ILE A 321 6.46 -12.01 -22.18
C ILE A 321 6.87 -12.94 -21.04
N TRP A 322 6.77 -12.47 -19.79
CA TRP A 322 6.91 -13.31 -18.60
C TRP A 322 6.16 -12.75 -17.39
N LYS A 323 5.77 -13.66 -16.48
CA LYS A 323 5.38 -13.39 -15.08
C LYS A 323 6.44 -14.03 -14.20
N SER A 324 6.93 -13.33 -13.17
CA SER A 324 8.00 -13.82 -12.30
C SER A 324 7.56 -15.02 -11.45
N GLN A 325 8.48 -15.60 -10.68
CA GLN A 325 8.06 -16.29 -9.45
C GLN A 325 7.44 -15.28 -8.47
N LYS A 326 6.64 -15.75 -7.50
CA LYS A 326 6.04 -14.85 -6.51
C LYS A 326 7.16 -14.24 -5.66
N LEU A 327 7.24 -12.92 -5.66
CA LEU A 327 8.24 -12.17 -4.90
C LEU A 327 7.70 -12.02 -3.47
N LEU A 328 8.50 -12.39 -2.49
CA LEU A 328 8.04 -12.45 -1.09
C LEU A 328 7.97 -11.04 -0.47
N GLY A 329 7.03 -10.82 0.43
CA GLY A 329 6.72 -9.51 0.99
C GLY A 329 5.40 -8.91 0.50
N ALA A 330 4.98 -7.84 1.16
CA ALA A 330 3.62 -7.31 1.11
C ALA A 330 3.27 -6.37 -0.06
N GLY A 331 4.09 -6.37 -1.13
CA GLY A 331 3.75 -5.78 -2.42
C GLY A 331 4.72 -4.70 -2.91
N PHE A 332 4.34 -4.08 -4.02
CA PHE A 332 5.13 -3.08 -4.73
C PHE A 332 4.30 -1.82 -4.88
N HIS A 333 4.51 -0.88 -3.97
CA HIS A 333 3.72 0.34 -3.81
C HIS A 333 4.49 1.55 -4.33
N SER A 334 3.79 2.47 -4.98
CA SER A 334 4.20 3.85 -5.34
C SER A 334 5.34 3.99 -6.37
N PHE A 335 6.46 3.29 -6.14
CA PHE A 335 7.71 3.52 -6.86
C PHE A 335 7.76 2.80 -8.21
N TRP A 336 8.95 2.42 -8.67
CA TRP A 336 9.19 1.94 -10.03
C TRP A 336 10.29 0.87 -10.07
N PRO A 337 10.29 -0.02 -11.08
CA PRO A 337 11.43 -0.85 -11.36
C PRO A 337 12.51 -0.03 -12.06
N VAL A 338 13.77 -0.42 -11.88
CA VAL A 338 14.90 0.22 -12.57
C VAL A 338 15.49 -0.77 -13.57
N ILE A 339 15.67 -0.34 -14.81
CA ILE A 339 16.28 -1.16 -15.87
C ILE A 339 17.77 -0.83 -15.94
N TYR A 340 18.61 -1.86 -15.82
CA TYR A 340 20.06 -1.78 -15.83
C TYR A 340 20.62 -2.66 -16.95
N THR A 341 21.57 -2.12 -17.72
CA THR A 341 22.33 -2.86 -18.74
C THR A 341 23.76 -3.06 -18.26
N GLU A 342 24.17 -4.31 -18.03
CA GLU A 342 25.53 -4.65 -17.58
C GLU A 342 26.55 -4.38 -18.70
N LYS A 343 27.44 -3.39 -18.54
CA LYS A 343 28.36 -2.96 -19.62
C LYS A 343 29.26 -4.08 -20.14
N GLN A 344 29.64 -5.02 -19.26
CA GLN A 344 30.53 -6.13 -19.63
C GLN A 344 29.86 -7.20 -20.50
N SER A 345 28.55 -7.44 -20.35
CA SER A 345 27.85 -8.53 -21.03
C SER A 345 26.76 -8.08 -22.02
N GLY A 346 26.34 -6.82 -21.94
CA GLY A 346 25.21 -6.28 -22.69
C GLY A 346 23.84 -6.81 -22.23
N LYS A 347 23.77 -7.56 -21.12
CA LYS A 347 22.51 -8.10 -20.59
C LYS A 347 21.73 -7.04 -19.84
N ASP A 348 20.42 -7.11 -20.01
CA ASP A 348 19.47 -6.32 -19.22
C ASP A 348 18.98 -7.08 -17.99
N TYR A 349 18.89 -6.32 -16.89
CA TYR A 349 18.32 -6.69 -15.62
C TYR A 349 17.29 -5.64 -15.21
N VAL A 350 16.27 -6.07 -14.48
CA VAL A 350 15.22 -5.19 -13.96
C VAL A 350 15.14 -5.39 -12.46
N ILE A 351 15.40 -4.33 -11.71
CA ILE A 351 15.44 -4.37 -10.26
C ILE A 351 14.12 -3.84 -9.69
N PHE A 352 13.50 -4.65 -8.83
CA PHE A 352 12.29 -4.35 -8.09
C PHE A 352 12.67 -4.18 -6.61
N THR A 353 12.32 -3.04 -6.03
CA THR A 353 12.49 -2.75 -4.60
C THR A 353 11.11 -2.66 -3.95
N GLY A 354 10.87 -3.45 -2.91
CA GLY A 354 9.70 -3.34 -2.04
C GLY A 354 9.87 -2.20 -1.02
N GLN A 355 8.77 -1.52 -0.68
CA GLN A 355 8.74 -0.46 0.33
C GLN A 355 8.54 -1.05 1.74
N GLU A 356 7.53 -1.91 1.88
CA GLU A 356 7.04 -2.51 3.13
C GLU A 356 6.83 -4.01 2.88
N ASN A 357 7.65 -4.86 3.49
CA ASN A 357 7.44 -6.30 3.37
C ASN A 357 6.56 -6.85 4.51
N TYR A 358 6.69 -6.35 5.74
CA TYR A 358 6.09 -6.93 6.96
C TYR A 358 5.78 -5.86 8.04
N ARG A 359 4.96 -6.22 9.03
CA ARG A 359 4.41 -5.33 10.07
C ARG A 359 5.52 -4.73 10.95
N PHE A 360 5.42 -3.43 11.20
CA PHE A 360 6.17 -2.71 12.23
C PHE A 360 5.39 -2.74 13.54
N MET A 361 6.05 -3.13 14.64
CA MET A 361 5.51 -3.31 16.00
C MET A 361 4.45 -4.42 16.25
N ASP A 362 4.69 -5.15 17.33
CA ASP A 362 3.74 -5.95 18.12
C ASP A 362 4.26 -5.88 19.58
N GLN A 363 3.39 -5.62 20.55
CA GLN A 363 3.75 -5.50 21.98
C GLN A 363 3.35 -6.73 22.83
N ASN A 364 2.84 -7.80 22.22
CA ASN A 364 2.43 -9.00 22.94
C ASN A 364 3.63 -9.85 23.41
N GLY A 365 4.31 -9.39 24.48
CA GLY A 365 5.38 -10.10 25.20
C GLY A 365 4.93 -11.37 25.94
N ALA A 366 3.94 -12.09 25.39
CA ALA A 366 3.29 -13.27 25.95
C ALA A 366 3.98 -14.61 25.56
N ILE A 367 5.11 -14.55 24.86
CA ILE A 367 6.18 -15.57 24.97
C ILE A 367 7.46 -14.83 25.34
N GLY A 368 8.19 -15.35 26.33
CA GLY A 368 9.24 -14.59 27.03
C GLY A 368 10.33 -14.01 26.13
N THR A 369 10.44 -12.68 26.12
CA THR A 369 11.55 -11.89 25.55
C THR A 369 11.95 -12.18 24.09
N LEU A 370 11.11 -11.82 23.12
CA LEU A 370 11.52 -11.40 21.77
C LEU A 370 10.42 -10.51 21.15
N TRP A 371 10.78 -9.54 20.29
CA TRP A 371 9.82 -8.62 19.62
C TRP A 371 10.00 -8.70 18.08
N PRO A 372 9.48 -9.73 17.40
CA PRO A 372 9.85 -10.00 16.01
C PRO A 372 9.00 -9.24 14.99
N ASP A 373 9.31 -7.96 14.75
CA ASP A 373 9.24 -7.47 13.36
C ASP A 373 10.46 -8.01 12.58
N LEU A 374 10.38 -8.08 11.25
CA LEU A 374 11.51 -8.62 10.49
C LEU A 374 12.73 -7.70 10.56
N ALA A 375 12.54 -6.39 10.78
CA ALA A 375 13.63 -5.46 11.01
C ALA A 375 14.48 -5.90 12.21
N ARG A 376 13.88 -6.20 13.36
CA ARG A 376 14.60 -6.67 14.55
C ARG A 376 15.18 -8.07 14.37
N LEU A 377 14.57 -8.93 13.55
CA LEU A 377 15.14 -10.24 13.22
C LEU A 377 16.37 -10.15 12.29
N ASP A 378 16.32 -9.29 11.25
CA ASP A 378 17.46 -8.91 10.42
C ASP A 378 18.59 -8.40 11.34
N GLN A 379 18.27 -7.41 12.19
CA GLN A 379 19.20 -6.82 13.16
C GLN A 379 19.82 -7.85 14.13
N GLN A 380 19.01 -8.74 14.72
CA GLN A 380 19.48 -9.74 15.67
C GLN A 380 20.37 -10.80 15.02
N TYR A 381 20.06 -11.22 13.79
CA TYR A 381 20.95 -12.12 13.04
C TYR A 381 22.25 -11.41 12.64
N LEU A 382 22.14 -10.17 12.16
CA LEU A 382 23.27 -9.36 11.69
C LEU A 382 24.14 -8.78 12.83
N TRP A 383 23.73 -8.86 14.10
CA TRP A 383 24.55 -8.45 15.26
C TRP A 383 24.82 -9.56 16.28
N GLY A 384 24.09 -10.66 16.24
CA GLY A 384 24.36 -11.85 17.05
C GLY A 384 24.22 -11.64 18.57
N SER A 385 24.99 -12.40 19.34
CA SER A 385 24.82 -12.53 20.80
C SER A 385 25.21 -11.32 21.64
N CYS A 386 25.67 -10.22 21.06
CA CYS A 386 25.86 -8.97 21.81
C CYS A 386 24.55 -8.18 21.99
N TRP A 387 23.51 -8.40 21.19
CA TRP A 387 22.19 -7.76 21.36
C TRP A 387 21.54 -8.14 22.72
N PRO A 388 20.93 -7.19 23.48
CA PRO A 388 20.77 -5.75 23.24
C PRO A 388 21.89 -4.89 23.85
N ASN A 389 22.98 -5.51 24.30
CA ASN A 389 24.12 -4.85 24.93
C ASN A 389 25.10 -4.25 23.89
N SER A 390 26.04 -3.43 24.36
CA SER A 390 26.85 -2.59 23.49
C SER A 390 27.95 -3.37 22.77
N CYS A 391 27.66 -3.78 21.53
CA CYS A 391 28.68 -4.20 20.58
C CYS A 391 29.56 -2.97 20.23
N SER A 392 30.75 -2.82 20.83
CA SER A 392 31.83 -2.02 20.23
C SER A 392 32.41 -2.76 19.01
N GLY A 393 31.52 -3.26 18.15
CA GLY A 393 31.74 -4.49 17.39
C GLY A 393 30.57 -5.02 16.52
N GLY A 394 29.57 -4.24 16.10
CA GLY A 394 28.48 -4.72 15.23
C GLY A 394 28.96 -5.31 13.89
N ILE A 395 28.49 -6.50 13.49
CA ILE A 395 29.22 -7.44 12.60
C ILE A 395 29.59 -6.86 11.20
N ILE A 396 28.79 -5.95 10.63
CA ILE A 396 29.10 -5.30 9.33
C ILE A 396 30.14 -4.18 9.53
N TRP A 397 31.37 -4.53 9.90
CA TRP A 397 32.50 -3.58 9.86
C TRP A 397 33.04 -3.38 8.45
N PRO A 398 33.74 -2.27 8.19
CA PRO A 398 34.73 -2.20 7.13
C PRO A 398 35.84 -3.22 7.47
N THR A 399 35.79 -4.41 6.87
CA THR A 399 36.79 -5.48 7.06
C THR A 399 38.11 -5.20 6.35
N GLY A 400 38.22 -4.05 5.67
CA GLY A 400 39.40 -3.59 4.96
C GLY A 400 39.07 -2.39 4.06
N SER A 401 40.01 -2.10 3.16
CA SER A 401 39.85 -1.13 2.08
C SER A 401 40.48 -1.70 0.83
N GLU A 402 39.81 -1.63 -0.33
CA GLU A 402 40.49 -1.86 -1.60
C GLU A 402 41.45 -0.69 -1.90
N THR A 403 42.71 -0.85 -1.52
CA THR A 403 43.80 0.00 -1.95
C THR A 403 44.02 -0.22 -3.45
N GLY A 404 43.73 0.81 -4.25
CA GLY A 404 43.52 0.66 -5.68
C GLY A 404 44.73 0.14 -6.47
N THR A 405 44.65 -1.13 -6.90
CA THR A 405 45.40 -1.68 -8.05
C THR A 405 44.51 -2.26 -9.14
N GLY A 406 43.18 -2.29 -8.92
CA GLY A 406 42.16 -2.41 -9.98
C GLY A 406 41.61 -3.82 -10.24
N THR A 407 40.48 -4.14 -9.59
CA THR A 407 39.64 -5.31 -9.95
C THR A 407 38.18 -4.91 -10.13
N TYR A 408 37.58 -4.22 -9.16
CA TYR A 408 36.16 -3.90 -9.16
C TYR A 408 35.84 -2.41 -9.39
N TRP A 409 36.61 -1.50 -8.79
CA TRP A 409 36.36 -0.05 -8.82
C TRP A 409 37.39 0.70 -9.69
N GLY A 410 36.97 1.78 -10.35
CA GLY A 410 37.84 2.60 -11.21
C GLY A 410 38.82 3.52 -10.47
N HIS A 411 38.79 3.48 -9.13
CA HIS A 411 39.55 4.31 -8.20
C HIS A 411 39.52 3.64 -6.82
N SER A 412 40.36 4.07 -5.87
CA SER A 412 40.31 3.57 -4.48
C SER A 412 38.97 3.92 -3.81
N VAL A 413 38.38 2.97 -3.08
CA VAL A 413 37.09 3.13 -2.41
C VAL A 413 37.11 2.40 -1.06
N ALA A 414 36.46 2.97 -0.04
CA ALA A 414 36.23 2.28 1.21
C ALA A 414 35.13 1.23 1.02
N THR A 415 35.43 -0.03 1.35
CA THR A 415 34.58 -1.19 1.03
C THR A 415 34.10 -1.90 2.27
N LEU A 416 32.81 -2.19 2.35
CA LEU A 416 32.19 -3.03 3.37
C LEU A 416 32.03 -4.44 2.80
N ASN A 417 32.43 -5.47 3.55
CA ASN A 417 32.11 -6.84 3.21
C ASN A 417 30.69 -7.17 3.67
N VAL A 418 29.89 -7.72 2.75
CA VAL A 418 28.46 -8.00 2.98
C VAL A 418 28.13 -9.49 3.01
N ASN A 419 29.12 -10.35 3.27
CA ASN A 419 28.90 -11.79 3.48
C ASN A 419 27.88 -12.06 4.61
N ALA A 420 27.79 -11.19 5.62
CA ALA A 420 26.77 -11.32 6.67
C ALA A 420 25.34 -11.22 6.10
N ILE A 421 25.12 -10.37 5.09
CA ILE A 421 23.83 -10.16 4.43
C ILE A 421 23.55 -11.28 3.42
N THR A 422 24.54 -11.68 2.60
CA THR A 422 24.34 -12.77 1.64
C THR A 422 24.08 -14.11 2.35
N ASN A 423 24.90 -14.47 3.34
CA ASN A 423 24.70 -15.66 4.18
C ASN A 423 23.41 -15.61 5.02
N TYR A 424 22.83 -14.43 5.27
CA TYR A 424 21.51 -14.33 5.91
C TYR A 424 20.41 -14.73 4.92
N TYR A 425 20.40 -14.10 3.75
CA TYR A 425 19.40 -14.31 2.71
C TYR A 425 19.52 -15.67 1.99
N GLU A 426 20.66 -16.36 2.09
CA GLU A 426 20.76 -17.79 1.81
C GLU A 426 19.79 -18.66 2.65
N ASN A 427 19.58 -18.29 3.91
CA ASN A 427 18.88 -19.10 4.90
C ASN A 427 17.45 -18.61 5.15
N VAL A 428 17.20 -17.30 5.05
CA VAL A 428 15.86 -16.67 5.11
C VAL A 428 15.57 -15.78 3.90
N PRO A 429 15.46 -16.34 2.67
CA PRO A 429 15.23 -15.58 1.44
C PRO A 429 13.89 -14.83 1.38
N ALA A 430 13.00 -15.01 2.37
CA ALA A 430 11.73 -14.29 2.51
C ALA A 430 11.88 -12.85 3.06
N HIS A 431 13.00 -12.54 3.72
CA HIS A 431 13.25 -11.22 4.31
C HIS A 431 13.68 -10.16 3.27
N ARG A 432 13.95 -10.56 2.03
CA ARG A 432 14.58 -9.69 1.01
C ARG A 432 13.64 -8.59 0.51
N MET A 433 14.11 -7.34 0.53
CA MET A 433 13.41 -6.20 -0.05
C MET A 433 13.71 -5.98 -1.55
N VAL A 434 14.84 -6.51 -2.04
CA VAL A 434 15.39 -6.21 -3.38
C VAL A 434 15.46 -7.48 -4.21
N PHE A 435 14.80 -7.44 -5.37
CA PHE A 435 14.71 -8.54 -6.34
C PHE A 435 15.30 -8.09 -7.67
N VAL A 436 16.28 -8.83 -8.19
CA VAL A 436 16.84 -8.57 -9.51
C VAL A 436 16.37 -9.64 -10.47
N LEU A 437 15.57 -9.27 -11.47
CA LEU A 437 15.11 -10.21 -12.48
C LEU A 437 15.90 -10.01 -13.79
N ASN A 438 16.28 -11.09 -14.46
CA ASN A 438 16.81 -11.01 -15.81
C ASN A 438 15.71 -10.56 -16.77
N ALA A 439 15.95 -9.48 -17.51
CA ALA A 439 14.92 -8.80 -18.28
C ALA A 439 14.27 -9.69 -19.37
N ALA A 440 15.01 -10.67 -19.91
CA ALA A 440 14.53 -11.53 -20.98
C ALA A 440 13.63 -12.70 -20.52
N ASN A 441 13.60 -13.06 -19.23
CA ASN A 441 12.88 -14.25 -18.77
C ASN A 441 12.28 -14.18 -17.35
N GLY A 442 12.47 -13.10 -16.59
CA GLY A 442 11.88 -12.93 -15.26
C GLY A 442 12.45 -13.83 -14.17
N LYS A 443 13.52 -14.60 -14.46
CA LYS A 443 14.24 -15.37 -13.45
C LYS A 443 15.12 -14.44 -12.64
N GLU A 444 15.14 -14.63 -11.32
CA GLU A 444 16.03 -13.91 -10.43
C GLU A 444 17.52 -14.17 -10.73
N TYR A 445 18.32 -13.11 -10.67
CA TYR A 445 19.77 -13.16 -10.70
C TYR A 445 20.30 -13.56 -9.31
N THR A 446 21.18 -14.56 -9.31
CA THR A 446 21.81 -15.11 -8.11
C THR A 446 23.28 -15.41 -8.40
N PHE A 447 24.14 -15.26 -7.41
CA PHE A 447 25.56 -15.59 -7.49
C PHE A 447 25.97 -16.53 -6.34
N ASP A 448 27.23 -16.95 -6.32
CA ASP A 448 27.84 -17.75 -5.25
C ASP A 448 29.31 -17.32 -5.14
N SER A 449 29.56 -16.22 -4.44
CA SER A 449 30.90 -15.64 -4.25
C SER A 449 31.74 -16.39 -3.21
N ASN A 450 31.09 -17.22 -2.38
CA ASN A 450 31.73 -17.95 -1.29
C ASN A 450 31.96 -19.45 -1.63
N GLY A 451 31.30 -19.97 -2.66
CA GLY A 451 31.51 -21.30 -3.24
C GLY A 451 30.78 -22.44 -2.54
N ASN A 452 29.76 -22.16 -1.72
CA ASN A 452 29.06 -23.17 -0.93
C ASN A 452 27.93 -23.91 -1.68
N GLY A 453 27.59 -23.47 -2.91
CA GLY A 453 26.55 -24.07 -3.75
C GLY A 453 25.12 -23.60 -3.49
N LYS A 454 24.92 -22.59 -2.65
CA LYS A 454 23.64 -21.87 -2.47
C LYS A 454 23.57 -20.64 -3.38
N ALA A 455 22.43 -19.95 -3.34
CA ALA A 455 22.19 -18.72 -4.06
C ALA A 455 22.34 -17.51 -3.13
N GLU A 456 23.30 -16.63 -3.43
CA GLU A 456 23.40 -15.28 -2.90
C GLU A 456 22.57 -14.30 -3.76
N TYR A 457 22.06 -13.25 -3.12
CA TYR A 457 21.15 -12.25 -3.69
C TYR A 457 21.73 -10.84 -3.55
N ALA A 458 21.02 -9.81 -4.06
CA ALA A 458 21.41 -8.41 -3.90
C ALA A 458 21.57 -8.06 -2.40
N PRO A 459 22.73 -7.57 -1.94
CA PRO A 459 23.08 -7.54 -0.52
C PRO A 459 22.59 -6.27 0.20
N PHE A 460 21.28 -5.98 0.09
CA PHE A 460 20.64 -4.79 0.64
C PHE A 460 19.65 -5.18 1.74
N THR A 461 19.92 -4.72 2.96
CA THR A 461 19.07 -4.97 4.13
C THR A 461 17.85 -4.06 4.18
N TYR A 462 16.82 -4.46 4.93
CA TYR A 462 15.76 -3.55 5.32
C TYR A 462 16.37 -2.40 6.15
N SER A 463 15.95 -1.16 5.88
CA SER A 463 16.63 0.05 6.35
C SER A 463 15.66 1.07 6.97
N GLY A 464 14.96 0.67 8.04
CA GLY A 464 14.04 1.56 8.75
C GLY A 464 13.80 1.23 10.23
N ILE A 465 13.64 2.26 11.04
CA ILE A 465 12.74 2.30 12.20
C ILE A 465 11.82 3.51 11.94
N THR A 466 10.53 3.45 12.21
CA THR A 466 9.53 4.36 11.58
C THR A 466 9.40 4.12 10.06
N SER A 467 8.70 3.02 9.75
CA SER A 467 8.01 2.64 8.49
C SER A 467 8.72 2.64 7.12
N SER A 468 9.82 3.34 6.91
CA SER A 468 10.47 3.42 5.61
C SER A 468 11.53 2.32 5.45
N GLY A 469 11.28 1.35 4.58
CA GLY A 469 12.34 0.47 4.04
C GLY A 469 13.24 1.23 3.04
N ASN A 470 13.62 0.57 1.95
CA ASN A 470 14.34 1.24 0.87
C ASN A 470 13.39 2.17 0.06
N LYS A 471 13.10 3.34 0.64
CA LYS A 471 12.09 4.33 0.19
C LYS A 471 12.30 4.86 -1.23
N TYR A 472 13.49 4.72 -1.81
CA TYR A 472 13.73 5.06 -3.20
C TYR A 472 14.38 3.89 -3.95
N PRO A 473 13.91 3.60 -5.18
CA PRO A 473 14.59 2.67 -6.06
C PRO A 473 16.02 3.12 -6.38
N PRO A 474 16.90 2.19 -6.78
CA PRO A 474 18.32 2.45 -6.94
C PRO A 474 18.63 3.47 -8.03
N VAL A 475 19.72 4.19 -7.85
CA VAL A 475 20.31 5.03 -8.89
C VAL A 475 21.34 4.21 -9.67
N ILE A 476 21.25 4.26 -11.00
CA ILE A 476 22.30 3.79 -11.93
C ILE A 476 22.88 5.04 -12.61
N ASN A 477 24.11 5.42 -12.26
CA ASN A 477 24.68 6.72 -12.66
C ASN A 477 25.31 6.75 -14.07
N GLY A 478 25.33 5.63 -14.80
CA GLY A 478 25.95 5.52 -16.13
C GLY A 478 27.49 5.62 -16.19
N VAL A 479 28.15 6.24 -15.21
CA VAL A 479 29.60 6.50 -15.17
C VAL A 479 30.39 5.22 -14.87
N ASP A 480 30.19 4.62 -13.70
CA ASP A 480 31.08 3.62 -13.09
C ASP A 480 30.58 2.16 -13.17
N ASP A 481 29.33 1.96 -13.61
CA ASP A 481 28.62 0.67 -13.66
C ASP A 481 28.19 0.13 -12.29
N VAL A 482 27.88 1.04 -11.35
CA VAL A 482 27.54 0.73 -9.97
C VAL A 482 26.05 0.99 -9.68
N TYR A 483 25.49 0.15 -8.82
CA TYR A 483 24.13 0.22 -8.31
C TYR A 483 24.11 0.95 -6.95
N TYR A 484 23.45 2.11 -6.83
CA TYR A 484 23.42 2.88 -5.58
C TYR A 484 22.07 2.81 -4.85
N GLN A 485 22.06 2.31 -3.61
CA GLN A 485 20.87 2.17 -2.76
C GLN A 485 21.24 2.16 -1.26
N ASN A 486 20.30 2.47 -0.35
CA ASN A 486 20.53 2.48 1.10
C ASN A 486 20.63 1.05 1.67
N THR A 487 21.46 0.87 2.71
CA THR A 487 21.54 -0.37 3.53
C THR A 487 22.00 -0.05 4.95
N ILE A 488 21.63 -0.87 5.93
CA ILE A 488 22.16 -0.77 7.32
C ILE A 488 23.59 -1.30 7.38
N PHE A 489 24.49 -0.59 8.06
CA PHE A 489 25.83 -1.09 8.38
C PHE A 489 26.46 -0.55 9.69
N ARG A 490 25.76 0.21 10.55
CA ARG A 490 26.38 0.89 11.70
C ARG A 490 25.54 1.04 12.97
N ARG A 491 26.22 1.59 13.99
CA ARG A 491 25.77 2.25 15.24
C ARG A 491 25.01 1.39 16.27
N ASN A 492 24.39 2.04 17.26
CA ASN A 492 24.41 1.58 18.67
C ASN A 492 23.09 0.95 19.14
N ASN A 493 23.04 0.57 20.42
CA ASN A 493 21.95 -0.17 21.07
C ASN A 493 20.55 0.44 20.93
N TRP A 494 20.45 1.73 20.61
CA TRP A 494 19.18 2.46 20.55
C TRP A 494 18.72 2.71 19.12
N ILE A 495 19.65 3.11 18.23
CA ILE A 495 19.36 3.43 16.84
C ILE A 495 20.52 3.00 15.94
N SER A 496 20.20 2.27 14.88
CA SER A 496 21.14 1.79 13.85
C SER A 496 21.54 2.91 12.89
N GLY A 497 22.63 2.73 12.15
CA GLY A 497 23.09 3.62 11.09
C GLY A 497 23.07 2.95 9.71
N GLY A 498 22.64 3.69 8.68
CA GLY A 498 22.53 3.23 7.31
C GLY A 498 22.60 4.38 6.31
N ASN A 499 23.22 4.14 5.16
CA ASN A 499 23.48 5.17 4.13
C ASN A 499 23.45 4.55 2.73
N ALA A 500 23.34 5.39 1.69
CA ALA A 500 23.47 4.94 0.31
C ALA A 500 24.85 4.30 0.06
N VAL A 501 24.89 3.02 -0.32
CA VAL A 501 26.09 2.30 -0.72
C VAL A 501 26.02 1.95 -2.20
N GLY A 502 27.18 1.91 -2.87
CA GLY A 502 27.27 1.41 -4.24
C GLY A 502 27.63 -0.07 -4.26
N TRP A 503 26.81 -0.94 -4.84
CA TRP A 503 27.12 -2.36 -5.08
C TRP A 503 27.60 -2.58 -6.51
N LYS A 504 28.60 -3.45 -6.69
CA LYS A 504 28.98 -3.97 -8.00
C LYS A 504 28.46 -5.39 -8.18
N TRP A 505 27.84 -5.62 -9.33
CA TRP A 505 27.13 -6.85 -9.68
C TRP A 505 27.92 -8.13 -9.40
N GLY A 506 27.27 -9.05 -8.68
CA GLY A 506 27.83 -10.37 -8.36
C GLY A 506 28.95 -10.37 -7.31
N THR A 507 29.22 -9.23 -6.66
CA THR A 507 30.25 -9.14 -5.60
C THR A 507 29.66 -9.16 -4.20
N ASN A 508 30.46 -9.58 -3.21
CA ASN A 508 30.17 -9.50 -1.78
C ASN A 508 30.76 -8.25 -1.11
N ILE A 509 30.97 -7.18 -1.89
CA ILE A 509 31.44 -5.88 -1.39
C ILE A 509 30.52 -4.75 -1.83
N VAL A 510 30.32 -3.78 -0.95
CA VAL A 510 29.66 -2.50 -1.27
C VAL A 510 30.56 -1.34 -0.89
N SER A 511 30.50 -0.27 -1.67
CA SER A 511 31.23 0.97 -1.42
C SER A 511 30.54 1.80 -0.33
N GLN A 512 31.28 2.15 0.70
CA GLN A 512 30.86 3.16 1.66
C GLN A 512 30.97 4.54 1.01
N VAL A 513 29.89 5.33 1.08
CA VAL A 513 29.93 6.77 0.88
C VAL A 513 30.12 7.47 2.23
N LYS A 514 30.65 8.70 2.23
CA LYS A 514 30.78 9.50 3.46
C LYS A 514 29.39 9.86 4.01
N PHE A 515 29.35 10.34 5.26
CA PHE A 515 28.15 10.51 6.10
C PHE A 515 27.68 9.20 6.76
N ASP A 516 26.90 9.33 7.84
CA ASP A 516 26.51 8.24 8.75
C ASP A 516 25.22 8.61 9.50
N HIS A 517 24.08 8.48 8.82
CA HIS A 517 22.76 8.85 9.36
C HIS A 517 22.10 7.68 10.10
N ALA A 518 21.19 8.04 11.00
CA ALA A 518 20.39 7.09 11.74
C ALA A 518 19.33 6.45 10.82
N VAL A 519 19.05 5.17 11.02
CA VAL A 519 18.24 4.36 10.08
C VAL A 519 16.74 4.72 10.11
N ASP A 520 16.30 5.37 11.16
CA ASP A 520 14.99 6.00 11.28
C ASP A 520 14.82 7.26 10.41
N GLU A 521 15.87 7.67 9.70
CA GLU A 521 15.88 8.87 8.89
C GLU A 521 15.80 8.54 7.39
N PRO A 522 14.59 8.42 6.78
CA PRO A 522 14.47 8.08 5.37
C PRO A 522 15.24 9.03 4.45
N MET A 523 16.13 8.47 3.62
CA MET A 523 16.91 9.21 2.64
C MET A 523 16.27 9.17 1.25
N ALA A 524 16.33 10.30 0.53
CA ALA A 524 15.99 10.40 -0.88
C ALA A 524 17.23 10.75 -1.72
N TYR A 525 17.39 10.13 -2.89
CA TYR A 525 18.60 10.29 -3.70
C TYR A 525 18.36 10.15 -5.21
N SER A 526 19.12 10.91 -5.99
CA SER A 526 19.03 11.07 -7.44
C SER A 526 20.44 11.36 -7.99
N ALA A 527 20.65 11.36 -9.31
CA ALA A 527 21.97 11.67 -9.87
C ALA A 527 21.95 12.53 -11.14
N GLY A 528 23.12 13.10 -11.41
CA GLY A 528 23.33 14.01 -12.52
C GLY A 528 24.81 14.17 -12.84
N GLY A 529 25.20 13.86 -14.09
CA GLY A 529 26.60 13.78 -14.47
C GLY A 529 27.34 12.74 -13.61
N LYS A 530 28.31 13.19 -12.81
CA LYS A 530 29.09 12.35 -11.87
C LYS A 530 28.61 12.44 -10.42
N LEU A 531 27.55 13.21 -10.15
CA LEU A 531 27.10 13.47 -8.79
C LEU A 531 25.90 12.58 -8.42
N ILE A 532 25.94 12.03 -7.21
CA ILE A 532 24.73 11.60 -6.49
C ILE A 532 24.29 12.76 -5.60
N TYR A 533 23.07 13.23 -5.77
CA TYR A 533 22.39 14.18 -4.88
C TYR A 533 21.59 13.40 -3.84
N TRP A 534 21.59 13.87 -2.60
CA TRP A 534 20.89 13.21 -1.51
C TRP A 534 20.30 14.21 -0.51
N ASN A 535 19.22 13.81 0.16
CA ASN A 535 18.75 14.45 1.38
C ASN A 535 18.23 13.42 2.39
N VAL A 536 18.31 13.79 3.65
CA VAL A 536 17.78 13.05 4.81
C VAL A 536 16.38 13.58 5.12
N CYS A 537 15.63 12.87 5.96
CA CYS A 537 14.32 13.30 6.41
C CYS A 537 14.35 14.55 7.29
N CYS A 538 13.15 15.04 7.63
CA CYS A 538 12.93 16.07 8.66
C CYS A 538 13.78 17.35 8.44
N ASP A 539 14.04 17.62 7.17
CA ASP A 539 14.82 18.72 6.59
C ASP A 539 16.25 18.84 7.14
N ARG A 540 16.76 17.81 7.83
CA ARG A 540 17.94 17.94 8.70
C ARG A 540 19.22 18.23 7.92
N GLN A 541 19.47 17.48 6.85
CA GLN A 541 20.67 17.55 6.01
C GLN A 541 20.35 17.22 4.54
N ALA A 542 21.07 17.87 3.62
CA ALA A 542 21.09 17.54 2.19
C ALA A 542 22.46 17.86 1.60
N GLY A 543 22.82 17.23 0.48
CA GLY A 543 24.11 17.43 -0.15
C GLY A 543 24.29 16.66 -1.46
N ALA A 544 25.55 16.56 -1.89
CA ALA A 544 25.95 15.71 -3.01
C ALA A 544 27.32 15.07 -2.77
N PHE A 545 27.63 14.03 -3.56
CA PHE A 545 28.97 13.49 -3.67
C PHE A 545 29.31 13.11 -5.12
N ASP A 546 30.55 13.37 -5.52
CA ASP A 546 31.13 12.92 -6.78
C ASP A 546 31.56 11.45 -6.66
N VAL A 547 31.04 10.61 -7.56
CA VAL A 547 31.36 9.17 -7.56
C VAL A 547 32.79 8.89 -8.01
N THR A 548 33.38 9.77 -8.84
CA THR A 548 34.71 9.60 -9.43
C THR A 548 35.86 10.01 -8.51
N ILE A 549 35.55 10.55 -7.33
CA ILE A 549 36.56 10.98 -6.34
C ILE A 549 36.65 9.92 -5.21
N PRO A 550 37.87 9.40 -4.91
CA PRO A 550 38.07 8.39 -3.87
C PRO A 550 37.52 8.77 -2.50
N TYR A 551 36.95 7.80 -1.78
CA TYR A 551 36.43 8.01 -0.42
C TYR A 551 37.47 8.66 0.50
N GLY A 552 37.05 9.66 1.28
CA GLY A 552 37.90 10.37 2.25
C GLY A 552 38.79 11.48 1.66
N GLN A 553 38.82 11.66 0.34
CA GLN A 553 39.50 12.79 -0.29
C GLN A 553 38.73 14.11 -0.11
N GLN A 554 39.47 15.23 -0.11
CA GLN A 554 38.84 16.56 -0.14
C GLN A 554 38.00 16.75 -1.40
N ASN A 555 36.95 17.57 -1.30
CA ASN A 555 36.04 17.95 -2.38
C ASN A 555 35.25 16.80 -3.03
N ARG A 556 35.32 15.57 -2.48
CA ARG A 556 34.45 14.46 -2.89
C ARG A 556 32.98 14.77 -2.63
N ASP A 557 32.67 15.26 -1.44
CA ASP A 557 31.31 15.34 -0.91
C ASP A 557 31.12 16.57 -0.02
N TRP A 558 29.91 17.13 -0.06
CA TRP A 558 29.56 18.39 0.59
C TRP A 558 28.07 18.45 0.95
N GLU A 559 27.77 19.11 2.07
CA GLU A 559 26.41 19.33 2.58
C GLU A 559 25.95 20.76 2.27
N TYR A 560 24.75 20.93 1.73
CA TYR A 560 24.14 22.23 1.43
C TYR A 560 23.75 22.98 2.71
N TRP A 561 23.25 22.24 3.71
CA TRP A 561 22.98 22.70 5.08
C TRP A 561 23.03 21.51 6.04
N GLY A 562 23.23 21.80 7.33
CA GLY A 562 23.12 20.82 8.41
C GLY A 562 22.36 21.39 9.59
N ALA A 563 21.56 20.53 10.24
CA ALA A 563 20.61 20.88 11.30
C ALA A 563 19.45 21.82 10.88
N GLY A 564 18.94 21.65 9.65
CA GLY A 564 17.71 22.30 9.17
C GLY A 564 17.93 23.55 8.32
N ILE A 565 16.90 23.91 7.52
CA ILE A 565 16.94 24.98 6.51
C ILE A 565 16.51 26.38 7.05
N ASN A 566 16.45 26.55 8.37
CA ASN A 566 15.97 27.77 9.01
C ASN A 566 16.88 28.97 8.69
N GLY A 567 16.28 30.07 8.23
CA GLY A 567 16.99 31.25 7.71
C GLY A 567 17.10 31.27 6.18
N GLY A 568 17.24 30.10 5.53
CA GLY A 568 17.20 30.00 4.06
C GLY A 568 15.78 30.11 3.47
N ALA A 569 14.77 29.68 4.21
CA ALA A 569 13.36 29.75 3.81
C ALA A 569 12.44 30.21 4.98
N PRO A 570 12.31 31.52 5.25
CA PRO A 570 11.56 32.02 6.42
C PRO A 570 10.07 31.62 6.47
N ASP A 571 9.33 31.75 5.37
CA ASP A 571 7.89 31.41 5.33
C ASP A 571 7.65 29.90 5.42
N TYR A 572 8.65 29.07 5.13
CA TYR A 572 8.56 27.62 5.31
C TYR A 572 8.46 27.27 6.80
N GLY A 573 9.28 27.89 7.66
CA GLY A 573 9.11 27.77 9.11
C GLY A 573 7.78 28.35 9.61
N ALA A 574 7.33 29.47 9.03
CA ALA A 574 6.07 30.11 9.40
C ALA A 574 4.82 29.28 9.09
N MET A 575 4.86 28.38 8.10
CA MET A 575 3.75 27.46 7.79
C MET A 575 3.35 26.57 8.97
N TYR A 576 4.31 26.18 9.81
CA TYR A 576 4.07 25.27 10.93
C TYR A 576 3.73 26.00 12.25
N ASN A 577 3.91 27.32 12.31
CA ASN A 577 3.78 28.09 13.54
C ASN A 577 2.33 28.54 13.79
N ASP A 578 1.68 28.00 14.84
CA ASP A 578 0.29 28.30 15.19
C ASP A 578 0.09 29.59 15.99
N GLY A 579 1.18 30.17 16.52
CA GLY A 579 1.17 31.42 17.26
C GLY A 579 0.55 31.35 18.67
N ASN A 580 0.25 30.16 19.22
CA ASN A 580 -0.41 30.02 20.52
C ASN A 580 0.51 29.37 21.57
N SER A 581 1.32 30.22 22.22
CA SER A 581 2.55 29.86 22.94
C SER A 581 2.38 29.18 24.31
N THR A 582 1.19 28.69 24.67
CA THR A 582 0.88 28.23 26.04
C THR A 582 0.65 26.72 26.19
N LEU A 583 0.31 26.01 25.11
CA LEU A 583 0.15 24.55 25.11
C LEU A 583 1.22 23.81 24.29
N TYR A 584 1.84 24.47 23.32
CA TYR A 584 2.75 23.81 22.36
C TYR A 584 4.21 24.26 22.45
N ASN A 585 4.54 25.27 23.27
CA ASN A 585 5.91 25.76 23.45
C ASN A 585 6.90 24.72 24.03
N ASN A 586 6.42 23.68 24.71
CA ASN A 586 7.28 22.64 25.29
C ASN A 586 7.61 21.51 24.29
N ILE A 587 6.97 21.48 23.11
CA ILE A 587 7.16 20.42 22.12
C ILE A 587 8.31 20.80 21.17
N ASN A 588 9.54 20.48 21.58
CA ASN A 588 10.78 20.77 20.86
C ASN A 588 10.87 20.03 19.50
N GLY A 589 10.23 20.58 18.46
CA GLY A 589 10.42 20.16 17.06
C GLY A 589 9.12 20.01 16.25
N TRP A 590 8.04 19.57 16.89
CA TRP A 590 6.95 18.82 16.26
C TRP A 590 5.71 19.66 15.92
N GLN A 591 5.93 20.82 15.32
CA GLN A 591 4.85 21.66 14.80
C GLN A 591 4.20 21.05 13.55
N VAL A 592 2.92 21.37 13.29
CA VAL A 592 2.08 20.73 12.26
C VAL A 592 1.40 21.81 11.42
N TYR A 593 1.44 21.68 10.08
CA TYR A 593 0.74 22.60 9.18
C TYR A 593 -0.76 22.52 9.42
N SER A 594 -1.29 23.59 10.01
CA SER A 594 -2.67 23.76 10.43
C SER A 594 -3.53 24.48 9.38
N GLY A 595 -2.95 24.76 8.22
CA GLY A 595 -3.59 25.45 7.11
C GLY A 595 -3.83 26.93 7.38
N LYS A 596 -4.51 27.61 6.43
CA LYS A 596 -4.80 29.05 6.51
C LYS A 596 -5.60 29.47 7.76
N ASN A 597 -6.30 28.53 8.40
CA ASN A 597 -7.26 28.77 9.48
C ASN A 597 -6.81 28.25 10.86
N GLN A 598 -5.54 27.84 11.02
CA GLN A 598 -4.99 27.34 12.30
C GLN A 598 -5.78 26.15 12.89
N SER A 599 -6.12 25.17 12.05
CA SER A 599 -6.79 23.94 12.49
C SER A 599 -5.93 23.11 13.44
N LYS A 600 -6.52 22.68 14.57
CA LYS A 600 -5.91 21.71 15.49
C LYS A 600 -5.79 20.31 14.89
N ASN A 601 -6.49 20.04 13.78
CA ASN A 601 -6.56 18.75 13.09
C ASN A 601 -5.59 18.66 11.89
N GLY A 602 -4.53 19.47 11.87
CA GLY A 602 -3.49 19.40 10.85
C GLY A 602 -2.83 18.01 10.78
N VAL A 603 -2.37 17.61 9.59
CA VAL A 603 -1.85 16.26 9.29
C VAL A 603 -0.42 16.25 8.71
N TYR A 604 0.26 17.40 8.69
CA TYR A 604 1.60 17.53 8.10
C TYR A 604 2.59 18.04 9.13
N GLY A 605 3.34 17.14 9.77
CA GLY A 605 4.41 17.52 10.69
C GLY A 605 5.56 18.24 9.98
N LYS A 606 6.32 19.04 10.73
CA LYS A 606 7.63 19.59 10.32
C LYS A 606 8.66 18.49 10.01
N HIS A 607 8.42 17.27 10.50
CA HIS A 607 9.16 16.05 10.18
C HIS A 607 8.60 15.40 8.88
N GLY A 608 8.33 16.22 7.86
CA GLY A 608 7.44 15.88 6.75
C GLY A 608 8.00 14.81 5.80
N THR A 609 7.17 13.80 5.44
CA THR A 609 7.61 12.66 4.61
C THR A 609 7.79 12.95 3.13
N ALA A 610 7.28 14.09 2.64
CA ALA A 610 7.52 14.61 1.30
C ALA A 610 8.97 15.10 1.16
N GLN A 611 9.87 14.13 1.07
CA GLN A 611 11.28 14.24 0.74
C GLN A 611 11.44 13.69 -0.68
N SER A 612 11.27 14.52 -1.70
CA SER A 612 11.54 14.07 -3.07
C SER A 612 13.06 14.01 -3.30
N PRO A 613 13.58 13.08 -4.12
CA PRO A 613 14.99 13.10 -4.50
C PRO A 613 15.38 14.45 -5.11
N PRO A 614 16.52 15.07 -4.74
CA PRO A 614 16.90 16.36 -5.32
C PRO A 614 17.31 16.19 -6.78
N ILE A 615 16.69 16.93 -7.70
CA ILE A 615 16.92 16.79 -9.14
C ILE A 615 17.70 17.98 -9.73
N PRO A 616 18.73 17.77 -10.56
CA PRO A 616 19.44 18.84 -11.25
C PRO A 616 18.67 19.30 -12.50
N TYR A 617 18.53 20.62 -12.71
CA TYR A 617 18.00 21.21 -13.94
C TYR A 617 18.44 22.68 -14.14
N GLN A 618 18.99 23.03 -15.30
CA GLN A 618 19.38 24.40 -15.65
C GLN A 618 20.20 25.12 -14.56
N GLY A 619 21.30 24.49 -14.13
CA GLY A 619 22.26 25.03 -13.16
C GLY A 619 21.75 25.15 -11.71
N LYS A 620 20.63 24.50 -11.37
CA LYS A 620 20.06 24.44 -10.02
C LYS A 620 19.65 23.02 -9.64
N VAL A 621 19.56 22.75 -8.35
CA VAL A 621 18.93 21.53 -7.81
C VAL A 621 17.54 21.88 -7.26
N TYR A 622 16.51 21.13 -7.64
CA TYR A 622 15.14 21.31 -7.14
C TYR A 622 14.72 20.13 -6.28
N MET A 623 13.97 20.42 -5.23
CA MET A 623 13.41 19.40 -4.35
C MET A 623 12.13 19.88 -3.67
N LEU A 624 11.26 18.94 -3.39
CA LEU A 624 10.11 19.09 -2.52
C LEU A 624 10.55 18.76 -1.09
N ILE A 625 10.27 19.68 -0.18
CA ILE A 625 10.61 19.65 1.24
C ILE A 625 9.31 19.98 1.99
N GLY A 626 8.72 18.98 2.65
CA GLY A 626 7.38 19.11 3.21
C GLY A 626 6.38 19.52 2.12
N ASN A 627 5.63 20.59 2.35
CA ASN A 627 4.70 21.13 1.37
C ASN A 627 5.26 22.33 0.55
N ALA A 628 6.58 22.41 0.38
CA ALA A 628 7.25 23.48 -0.37
C ALA A 628 8.18 22.94 -1.47
N LEU A 629 8.16 23.62 -2.63
CA LEU A 629 9.16 23.44 -3.70
C LEU A 629 10.32 24.40 -3.48
N MET A 630 11.57 23.91 -3.47
CA MET A 630 12.77 24.73 -3.32
C MET A 630 13.70 24.60 -4.53
N ALA A 631 14.44 25.67 -4.82
CA ALA A 631 15.50 25.70 -5.83
C ALA A 631 16.81 26.17 -5.20
N LEU A 632 17.85 25.35 -5.34
CA LEU A 632 19.18 25.51 -4.75
C LEU A 632 20.20 25.84 -5.84
N SER A 633 21.11 26.80 -5.60
CA SER A 633 22.14 27.17 -6.58
C SER A 633 23.48 27.54 -5.93
N PRO A 634 24.61 27.49 -6.67
CA PRO A 634 25.95 27.78 -6.12
C PRO A 634 26.19 29.25 -5.75
N ASN A 635 25.32 30.15 -6.21
CA ASN A 635 25.39 31.59 -5.97
C ASN A 635 23.99 32.08 -5.51
N PRO A 636 23.58 31.77 -4.27
CA PRO A 636 22.33 32.29 -3.73
C PRO A 636 22.39 33.83 -3.68
N PRO A 637 21.34 34.55 -4.09
CA PRO A 637 21.34 36.01 -4.10
C PRO A 637 21.43 36.55 -2.67
N GLY A 638 22.34 37.50 -2.44
CA GLY A 638 22.49 38.18 -1.15
C GLY A 638 21.32 39.09 -0.84
N GLY A 639 20.23 38.53 -0.31
CA GLY A 639 19.01 39.25 0.06
C GLY A 639 17.91 38.30 0.55
N SER A 640 16.81 38.86 1.07
CA SER A 640 15.67 38.05 1.51
C SER A 640 14.99 37.35 0.33
N PRO A 641 14.77 36.02 0.37
CA PRO A 641 14.25 35.25 -0.75
C PRO A 641 12.82 35.67 -1.15
N THR A 642 12.61 35.90 -2.45
CA THR A 642 11.39 36.54 -2.97
C THR A 642 10.15 35.65 -2.89
N LYS A 643 9.19 36.06 -2.06
CA LYS A 643 7.79 35.58 -2.09
C LYS A 643 7.09 36.14 -3.33
N LEU A 644 6.63 35.27 -4.23
CA LEU A 644 5.88 35.67 -5.43
C LEU A 644 4.37 35.49 -5.22
N ALA A 645 3.58 36.24 -6.00
CA ALA A 645 2.13 36.17 -5.98
C ALA A 645 1.60 34.84 -6.54
N LEU A 646 0.39 34.46 -6.11
CA LEU A 646 -0.36 33.36 -6.69
C LEU A 646 -0.75 33.71 -8.13
N ALA A 647 -0.58 32.76 -9.06
CA ALA A 647 -1.04 32.92 -10.44
C ALA A 647 -2.48 32.46 -10.62
N ASN A 648 -3.10 32.88 -11.73
CA ASN A 648 -4.47 32.52 -12.08
C ASN A 648 -4.66 30.99 -12.16
N MET A 649 -5.72 30.47 -11.54
CA MET A 649 -6.10 29.06 -11.66
C MET A 649 -6.88 28.82 -12.94
N ILE A 650 -6.50 27.79 -13.69
CA ILE A 650 -7.26 27.25 -14.82
C ILE A 650 -8.04 26.04 -14.29
N VAL A 651 -9.36 26.15 -14.22
CA VAL A 651 -10.21 25.12 -13.61
C VAL A 651 -10.70 24.15 -14.69
N ASP A 652 -10.32 22.87 -14.59
CA ASP A 652 -11.00 21.82 -15.32
C ASP A 652 -12.38 21.58 -14.67
N GLN A 653 -13.43 21.93 -15.41
CA GLN A 653 -14.81 21.76 -14.99
C GLN A 653 -15.33 20.33 -15.23
N SER A 654 -14.55 19.44 -15.86
CA SER A 654 -14.98 18.08 -16.22
C SER A 654 -15.07 17.15 -14.99
N ALA A 655 -16.20 17.21 -14.28
CA ALA A 655 -16.54 16.21 -13.28
C ALA A 655 -16.46 14.80 -13.91
N PRO A 656 -15.81 13.82 -13.26
CA PRO A 656 -15.79 12.46 -13.78
C PRO A 656 -17.21 11.90 -13.76
N THR A 657 -17.70 11.38 -14.89
CA THR A 657 -18.99 10.68 -14.95
C THR A 657 -18.95 9.50 -13.97
N PRO A 658 -19.74 9.49 -12.88
CA PRO A 658 -19.71 8.39 -11.93
C PRO A 658 -20.20 7.09 -12.59
N PRO A 659 -19.78 5.91 -12.10
CA PRO A 659 -20.38 4.65 -12.55
C PRO A 659 -21.90 4.68 -12.33
N THR A 660 -22.66 3.97 -13.16
CA THR A 660 -24.10 3.84 -12.95
C THR A 660 -24.39 2.98 -11.72
N LYS A 661 -25.59 3.17 -11.12
CA LYS A 661 -26.05 2.29 -10.02
C LYS A 661 -26.17 0.81 -10.44
N ALA A 662 -26.28 0.51 -11.74
CA ALA A 662 -26.27 -0.85 -12.26
C ALA A 662 -24.86 -1.47 -12.20
N GLU A 663 -23.84 -0.75 -12.70
CA GLU A 663 -22.44 -1.18 -12.63
C GLU A 663 -21.96 -1.31 -11.17
N LEU A 664 -22.34 -0.39 -10.27
CA LEU A 664 -22.02 -0.53 -8.85
C LEU A 664 -22.69 -1.76 -8.20
N LYS A 665 -23.91 -2.13 -8.61
CA LYS A 665 -24.52 -3.39 -8.13
C LYS A 665 -23.76 -4.61 -8.63
N GLN A 666 -23.29 -4.60 -9.88
CA GLN A 666 -22.43 -5.68 -10.40
C GLN A 666 -21.08 -5.76 -9.67
N ARG A 667 -20.47 -4.62 -9.33
CA ARG A 667 -19.25 -4.57 -8.49
C ARG A 667 -19.52 -5.10 -7.08
N LEU A 668 -20.62 -4.69 -6.44
CA LEU A 668 -21.05 -5.16 -5.12
C LEU A 668 -21.25 -6.69 -5.09
N GLU A 669 -21.95 -7.23 -6.08
CA GLU A 669 -22.12 -8.67 -6.27
C GLU A 669 -20.77 -9.39 -6.38
N SER A 670 -19.83 -8.85 -7.16
CA SER A 670 -18.50 -9.44 -7.31
C SER A 670 -17.73 -9.50 -5.99
N GLU A 671 -17.74 -8.42 -5.19
CA GLU A 671 -17.06 -8.40 -3.89
C GLU A 671 -17.70 -9.36 -2.87
N VAL A 672 -19.03 -9.45 -2.84
CA VAL A 672 -19.73 -10.44 -1.98
C VAL A 672 -19.41 -11.87 -2.41
N GLN A 673 -19.36 -12.15 -3.71
CA GLN A 673 -18.98 -13.48 -4.23
C GLN A 673 -17.53 -13.84 -3.88
N LYS A 674 -16.59 -12.88 -3.83
CA LYS A 674 -15.22 -13.14 -3.32
C LYS A 674 -15.20 -13.61 -1.87
N ILE A 675 -16.07 -13.08 -1.01
CA ILE A 675 -16.18 -13.52 0.40
C ILE A 675 -16.70 -14.95 0.45
N ILE A 676 -17.81 -15.22 -0.24
CA ILE A 676 -18.45 -16.55 -0.27
C ILE A 676 -17.49 -17.61 -0.82
N ALA A 677 -16.74 -17.30 -1.87
CA ALA A 677 -15.77 -18.21 -2.48
C ALA A 677 -14.47 -18.38 -1.68
N ALA A 678 -14.07 -17.40 -0.86
CA ALA A 678 -12.91 -17.51 0.03
C ALA A 678 -13.19 -18.35 1.28
N GLY A 679 -14.45 -18.43 1.71
CA GLY A 679 -14.80 -18.96 3.02
C GLY A 679 -14.58 -17.93 4.14
N PRO A 680 -14.67 -18.35 5.42
CA PRO A 680 -14.57 -17.45 6.56
C PRO A 680 -13.22 -16.74 6.58
N LEU A 681 -13.24 -15.41 6.63
CA LEU A 681 -12.05 -14.57 6.54
C LEU A 681 -11.31 -14.49 7.88
N ARG A 682 -9.97 -14.43 7.84
CA ARG A 682 -9.11 -14.15 9.01
C ARG A 682 -8.83 -12.64 9.16
N PRO A 683 -8.34 -12.17 10.33
CA PRO A 683 -7.92 -10.77 10.54
C PRO A 683 -6.85 -10.32 9.54
N GLY A 684 -6.85 -9.02 9.21
CA GLY A 684 -5.94 -8.45 8.21
C GLY A 684 -4.51 -8.24 8.74
N TYR A 685 -3.51 -8.75 8.04
CA TYR A 685 -2.09 -8.81 8.47
C TYR A 685 -1.53 -7.50 9.05
N PHE A 686 -1.83 -6.39 8.37
CA PHE A 686 -1.31 -5.05 8.65
C PHE A 686 -2.08 -4.28 9.73
N SER A 687 -3.08 -4.87 10.37
CA SER A 687 -3.95 -4.12 11.27
C SER A 687 -3.17 -3.66 12.51
N SER A 688 -3.07 -2.34 12.70
CA SER A 688 -2.18 -1.63 13.65
C SER A 688 -2.92 -1.17 14.93
N GLY A 689 -3.97 -1.89 15.31
CA GLY A 689 -4.97 -1.46 16.26
C GLY A 689 -5.56 -0.09 15.91
N PHE A 690 -6.01 0.58 16.96
CA PHE A 690 -6.31 2.02 16.95
C PHE A 690 -5.25 2.84 17.73
N ILE A 691 -4.37 2.14 18.47
CA ILE A 691 -3.45 2.67 19.49
C ILE A 691 -2.19 1.77 19.67
N ASP A 692 -1.85 0.87 18.73
CA ASP A 692 -0.88 -0.24 18.97
C ASP A 692 0.62 0.15 18.99
N LEU A 693 0.96 1.43 19.12
CA LEU A 693 2.36 1.83 19.34
C LEU A 693 2.80 1.64 20.80
N TYR A 694 1.88 1.71 21.78
CA TYR A 694 2.18 1.53 23.21
C TYR A 694 1.04 0.90 24.06
N GLY A 695 -0.02 0.41 23.44
CA GLY A 695 -1.27 0.02 24.14
C GLY A 695 -1.11 -1.09 25.19
N HIS A 696 -0.46 -2.20 24.82
CA HIS A 696 -0.44 -3.41 25.66
C HIS A 696 0.51 -3.33 26.87
N GLY A 697 1.58 -2.53 26.81
CA GLY A 697 2.63 -2.55 27.84
C GLY A 697 2.52 -1.53 28.96
N HIS A 698 1.98 -0.32 28.68
CA HIS A 698 2.22 0.85 29.55
C HIS A 698 1.00 1.69 29.93
N PHE A 699 -0.16 1.50 29.30
CA PHE A 699 -1.28 2.45 29.42
C PHE A 699 -2.53 1.94 30.16
N ASP A 700 -2.46 0.79 30.85
CA ASP A 700 -3.60 0.31 31.65
C ASP A 700 -3.25 -0.07 33.10
N SER A 701 -2.88 0.94 33.88
CA SER A 701 -2.92 0.88 35.35
C SER A 701 -4.35 0.91 35.94
N ASN A 702 -5.37 1.14 35.11
CA ASN A 702 -6.75 1.38 35.54
C ASN A 702 -7.76 0.28 35.11
N GLN A 703 -7.36 -0.65 34.23
CA GLN A 703 -8.09 -1.84 33.79
C GLN A 703 -9.48 -1.58 33.16
N GLU A 704 -9.72 -0.38 32.61
CA GLU A 704 -11.07 0.04 32.25
C GLU A 704 -11.50 -0.31 30.80
N PHE A 705 -10.60 -0.23 29.80
CA PHE A 705 -10.96 -0.46 28.39
C PHE A 705 -9.84 -1.12 27.58
N GLY A 706 -9.91 -2.45 27.45
CA GLY A 706 -9.10 -3.22 26.49
C GLY A 706 -9.35 -2.81 25.03
N GLU A 707 -8.49 -3.27 24.13
CA GLU A 707 -8.40 -2.80 22.73
C GLU A 707 -9.75 -2.78 22.01
N ILE A 708 -10.20 -1.64 21.48
CA ILE A 708 -11.21 -1.71 20.41
C ILE A 708 -10.54 -2.31 19.18
N PHE A 709 -11.07 -3.45 18.80
CA PHE A 709 -10.47 -4.46 17.92
C PHE A 709 -9.87 -3.95 16.62
N ASP A 710 -8.81 -4.67 16.27
CA ASP A 710 -8.18 -4.72 14.95
C ASP A 710 -9.17 -5.16 13.85
N TYR A 711 -8.82 -4.85 12.61
CA TYR A 711 -9.69 -4.84 11.44
C TYR A 711 -10.35 -6.20 11.13
N PHE A 712 -11.63 -6.28 11.51
CA PHE A 712 -12.53 -7.44 11.37
C PHE A 712 -12.06 -8.70 12.10
N GLN A 713 -11.49 -8.52 13.30
CA GLN A 713 -11.33 -9.62 14.24
C GLN A 713 -12.67 -10.15 14.79
N ASN A 714 -13.69 -9.29 14.90
CA ASN A 714 -15.02 -9.68 15.38
C ASN A 714 -15.88 -10.26 14.22
N PRO A 715 -16.45 -11.48 14.36
CA PRO A 715 -17.32 -12.06 13.33
C PRO A 715 -18.53 -11.18 12.98
N SER A 716 -18.98 -10.36 13.92
CA SER A 716 -20.10 -9.42 13.76
C SER A 716 -19.88 -8.39 12.66
N ASP A 717 -18.63 -8.04 12.31
CA ASP A 717 -18.33 -7.07 11.25
C ASP A 717 -18.62 -7.64 9.85
N THR A 718 -18.28 -8.92 9.65
CA THR A 718 -18.60 -9.69 8.44
C THR A 718 -20.10 -9.94 8.35
N VAL A 719 -20.73 -10.32 9.46
CA VAL A 719 -22.19 -10.50 9.55
C VAL A 719 -22.91 -9.20 9.21
N TYR A 720 -22.61 -8.10 9.90
CA TYR A 720 -23.24 -6.80 9.64
C TYR A 720 -23.07 -6.36 8.19
N THR A 721 -21.87 -6.45 7.62
CA THR A 721 -21.64 -5.93 6.27
C THR A 721 -22.37 -6.72 5.19
N LEU A 722 -22.36 -8.06 5.27
CA LEU A 722 -23.10 -8.88 4.32
C LEU A 722 -24.62 -8.67 4.43
N LEU A 723 -25.12 -8.39 5.64
CA LEU A 723 -26.53 -8.06 5.88
C LEU A 723 -26.90 -6.64 5.44
N LEU A 724 -25.98 -5.68 5.54
CA LEU A 724 -26.13 -4.33 4.98
C LEU A 724 -26.18 -4.38 3.45
N ALA A 725 -25.35 -5.22 2.83
CA ALA A 725 -25.35 -5.44 1.38
C ALA A 725 -26.59 -6.19 0.87
N TYR A 726 -27.11 -7.15 1.64
CA TYR A 726 -28.19 -8.08 1.26
C TYR A 726 -29.34 -7.45 0.44
N PRO A 727 -29.95 -6.30 0.80
CA PRO A 727 -31.08 -5.73 0.05
C PRO A 727 -30.74 -5.22 -1.35
N GLN A 728 -29.45 -5.06 -1.68
CA GLN A 728 -29.01 -4.58 -3.00
C GLN A 728 -28.64 -5.71 -3.97
N LEU A 729 -28.45 -6.93 -3.46
CA LEU A 729 -28.04 -8.13 -4.20
C LEU A 729 -29.21 -8.82 -4.91
N SER A 730 -28.90 -9.62 -5.93
CA SER A 730 -29.84 -10.50 -6.61
C SER A 730 -30.31 -11.66 -5.70
N ALA A 731 -31.48 -12.23 -6.00
CA ALA A 731 -32.06 -13.33 -5.24
C ALA A 731 -31.13 -14.58 -5.14
N GLY A 732 -30.28 -14.80 -6.17
CA GLY A 732 -29.28 -15.87 -6.17
C GLY A 732 -28.20 -15.65 -5.11
N THR A 733 -27.52 -14.49 -5.15
CA THR A 733 -26.50 -14.16 -4.14
C THR A 733 -27.12 -13.99 -2.75
N GLN A 734 -28.35 -13.46 -2.62
CA GLN A 734 -29.08 -13.40 -1.34
C GLN A 734 -29.21 -14.79 -0.69
N ALA A 735 -29.61 -15.82 -1.45
CA ALA A 735 -29.65 -17.18 -0.94
C ALA A 735 -28.27 -17.69 -0.50
N GLN A 736 -27.23 -17.45 -1.30
CA GLN A 736 -25.86 -17.82 -0.98
C GLN A 736 -25.32 -17.10 0.27
N VAL A 737 -25.61 -15.80 0.45
CA VAL A 737 -25.26 -15.02 1.65
C VAL A 737 -25.94 -15.59 2.90
N LYS A 738 -27.22 -15.97 2.82
CA LYS A 738 -27.92 -16.62 3.95
C LYS A 738 -27.23 -17.91 4.35
N THR A 739 -27.00 -18.83 3.41
CA THR A 739 -26.30 -20.10 3.68
C THR A 739 -24.88 -19.89 4.18
N TYR A 740 -24.13 -18.94 3.60
CA TYR A 740 -22.78 -18.59 4.03
C TYR A 740 -22.74 -18.09 5.47
N LEU A 741 -23.62 -17.15 5.83
CA LEU A 741 -23.72 -16.61 7.19
C LEU A 741 -24.15 -17.70 8.19
N GLN A 742 -25.16 -18.51 7.86
CA GLN A 742 -25.63 -19.62 8.70
C GLN A 742 -24.52 -20.64 8.99
N ASN A 743 -23.79 -21.07 7.95
CA ASN A 743 -22.79 -22.13 8.07
C ASN A 743 -21.50 -21.68 8.78
N ASN A 744 -21.08 -20.42 8.61
CA ASN A 744 -19.77 -19.95 9.06
C ASN A 744 -19.81 -19.08 10.33
N TYR A 745 -20.86 -18.28 10.50
CA TYR A 745 -20.94 -17.24 11.55
C TYR A 745 -22.18 -17.31 12.45
N GLY A 746 -23.23 -18.02 12.05
CA GLY A 746 -24.49 -18.13 12.80
C GLY A 746 -24.38 -18.92 14.10
N PRO A 747 -25.45 -18.95 14.92
CA PRO A 747 -25.49 -19.74 16.16
C PRO A 747 -25.15 -21.21 15.93
N GLY A 748 -24.13 -21.71 16.62
CA GLY A 748 -23.63 -23.09 16.50
C GLY A 748 -22.58 -23.34 15.42
N SER A 749 -22.19 -22.32 14.65
CA SER A 749 -21.10 -22.41 13.66
C SER A 749 -19.70 -22.26 14.28
N THR A 750 -18.65 -22.42 13.48
CA THR A 750 -17.23 -22.27 13.91
C THR A 750 -16.89 -20.85 14.37
N TYR A 751 -17.48 -19.82 13.78
CA TYR A 751 -17.25 -18.41 14.16
C TYR A 751 -18.54 -17.74 14.65
N ASP A 752 -19.31 -18.49 15.45
CA ASP A 752 -20.58 -18.10 16.06
C ASP A 752 -20.51 -16.72 16.74
N PHE A 753 -21.07 -15.70 16.08
CA PHE A 753 -21.02 -14.31 16.54
C PHE A 753 -21.75 -14.09 17.87
N THR A 754 -22.62 -15.01 18.30
CA THR A 754 -23.30 -14.91 19.60
C THR A 754 -22.35 -15.27 20.75
N LYS A 755 -21.25 -15.97 20.47
CA LYS A 755 -20.28 -16.48 21.46
C LYS A 755 -18.91 -15.84 21.31
N ILE A 756 -18.37 -15.84 20.09
CA ILE A 756 -16.98 -15.53 19.78
C ILE A 756 -16.78 -14.02 19.60
N VAL A 757 -15.79 -13.50 20.30
CA VAL A 757 -15.38 -12.09 20.25
C VAL A 757 -14.29 -11.85 19.18
N HIS A 758 -13.43 -12.83 18.93
CA HIS A 758 -12.25 -12.72 18.09
C HIS A 758 -12.00 -14.02 17.29
N ILE A 759 -11.79 -13.92 15.97
CA ILE A 759 -11.65 -15.06 15.04
C ILE A 759 -10.30 -15.82 15.17
N GLY A 760 -9.22 -15.11 15.52
CA GLY A 760 -7.86 -15.65 15.62
C GLY A 760 -7.04 -15.46 14.34
N TRP A 761 -5.73 -15.24 14.47
CA TRP A 761 -4.83 -14.97 13.35
C TRP A 761 -4.52 -16.21 12.49
N GLY A 762 -4.46 -17.40 13.10
CA GLY A 762 -4.18 -18.67 12.41
C GLY A 762 -5.37 -19.30 11.66
N SER A 763 -6.58 -18.73 11.78
CA SER A 763 -7.84 -19.39 11.38
C SER A 763 -8.61 -18.57 10.34
N GLY A 764 -8.90 -19.18 9.18
CA GLY A 764 -9.66 -18.57 8.09
C GLY A 764 -8.81 -18.12 6.90
N ALA A 765 -9.48 -17.64 5.85
CA ALA A 765 -8.85 -17.24 4.59
C ALA A 765 -8.14 -15.89 4.72
N ALA A 766 -6.87 -15.83 4.31
CA ALA A 766 -6.09 -14.60 4.19
C ALA A 766 -6.83 -13.56 3.33
N ARG A 767 -6.78 -12.29 3.73
CA ARG A 767 -7.38 -11.15 3.00
C ARG A 767 -6.35 -10.44 2.12
N GLU A 768 -5.09 -10.64 2.45
CA GLU A 768 -3.92 -10.25 1.69
C GLU A 768 -3.71 -11.15 0.47
N SER A 769 -2.96 -10.65 -0.50
CA SER A 769 -2.50 -11.37 -1.69
C SER A 769 -1.11 -12.00 -1.51
N PHE A 770 -0.28 -11.47 -0.62
CA PHE A 770 1.07 -11.98 -0.32
C PHE A 770 1.04 -13.19 0.62
N GLU A 771 2.18 -13.87 0.70
CA GLU A 771 2.41 -14.97 1.65
C GLU A 771 3.24 -14.50 2.84
N LEU A 772 2.85 -14.93 4.04
CA LEU A 772 3.62 -14.67 5.26
C LEU A 772 4.75 -15.70 5.34
N PRO A 773 5.96 -15.32 5.81
CA PRO A 773 7.06 -16.25 6.02
C PRO A 773 6.73 -17.33 7.05
N SER A 774 7.43 -18.46 6.98
CA SER A 774 7.24 -19.61 7.87
C SER A 774 7.41 -19.28 9.35
N GLU A 775 8.32 -18.36 9.64
CA GLU A 775 8.72 -17.84 10.93
C GLU A 775 7.62 -16.93 11.51
N VAL A 776 7.06 -16.02 10.71
CA VAL A 776 5.87 -15.23 11.07
C VAL A 776 4.67 -16.15 11.32
N TRP A 777 4.47 -17.19 10.50
CA TRP A 777 3.47 -18.23 10.74
C TRP A 777 3.74 -19.08 11.99
N GLN A 778 4.97 -19.21 12.47
CA GLN A 778 5.27 -19.90 13.74
C GLN A 778 4.97 -19.02 14.96
N ILE A 779 5.03 -17.70 14.81
CA ILE A 779 4.75 -16.73 15.88
C ILE A 779 3.24 -16.40 15.95
N TRP A 780 2.53 -16.36 14.81
CA TRP A 780 1.10 -15.99 14.72
C TRP A 780 0.14 -17.16 14.38
N GLY A 781 0.67 -18.28 13.90
CA GLY A 781 -0.08 -19.50 13.59
C GLY A 781 -0.13 -20.51 14.74
N THR A 782 0.65 -20.27 15.80
CA THR A 782 0.25 -20.65 17.15
C THR A 782 -1.12 -20.02 17.45
N PRO A 783 -2.14 -20.79 17.84
CA PRO A 783 -3.40 -20.20 18.26
C PRO A 783 -3.16 -19.42 19.55
N TYR A 784 -3.21 -18.08 19.50
CA TYR A 784 -3.52 -17.29 20.69
C TYR A 784 -4.78 -17.89 21.32
N GLU A 785 -4.72 -18.25 22.60
CA GLU A 785 -5.43 -19.46 23.09
C GLU A 785 -6.96 -19.42 22.92
N SER A 786 -7.43 -20.16 21.91
CA SER A 786 -8.82 -20.22 21.43
C SER A 786 -9.32 -18.90 20.81
N PRO A 787 -10.24 -18.93 19.83
CA PRO A 787 -11.19 -17.83 19.70
C PRO A 787 -11.82 -17.62 21.09
N LEU A 788 -11.75 -16.40 21.64
CA LEU A 788 -12.08 -16.14 23.04
C LEU A 788 -13.51 -16.61 23.35
N ASN A 789 -13.60 -17.76 24.01
CA ASN A 789 -14.85 -18.36 24.43
C ASN A 789 -15.10 -17.96 25.89
N PRO A 790 -16.08 -17.07 26.16
CA PRO A 790 -16.33 -16.55 27.51
C PRO A 790 -16.86 -17.60 28.51
N SER A 791 -16.95 -18.88 28.14
CA SER A 791 -17.33 -19.98 29.03
C SER A 791 -16.21 -20.97 29.40
N THR A 792 -14.97 -20.84 28.89
CA THR A 792 -13.92 -21.85 29.14
C THR A 792 -12.52 -21.37 29.51
N GLN A 793 -12.14 -20.10 29.32
CA GLN A 793 -10.85 -19.62 29.82
C GLN A 793 -10.97 -19.20 31.30
N PRO A 794 -10.26 -19.83 32.26
CA PRO A 794 -10.18 -19.33 33.63
C PRO A 794 -9.36 -18.03 33.65
N ILE A 795 -9.67 -17.15 34.60
CA ILE A 795 -8.99 -15.85 34.73
C ILE A 795 -7.51 -16.09 35.09
N ILE A 796 -6.60 -15.86 34.15
CA ILE A 796 -5.15 -15.89 34.41
C ILE A 796 -4.76 -14.60 35.12
N VAL A 797 -5.06 -14.55 36.43
CA VAL A 797 -4.51 -13.54 37.34
C VAL A 797 -3.04 -13.86 37.53
N ASN A 798 -2.15 -13.08 36.88
CA ASN A 798 -0.72 -13.16 37.18
C ASN A 798 -0.43 -12.57 38.57
N SER A 799 0.81 -12.68 39.05
CA SER A 799 1.23 -12.18 40.38
C SER A 799 0.99 -10.69 40.62
N ASN A 800 0.67 -9.94 39.56
CA ASN A 800 0.54 -8.48 39.54
C ASN A 800 -0.94 -8.04 39.33
N SER A 801 -1.89 -8.97 39.42
CA SER A 801 -3.34 -8.73 39.28
C SER A 801 -3.78 -8.12 37.94
N GLN A 802 -3.05 -8.40 36.85
CA GLN A 802 -3.42 -7.94 35.51
C GLN A 802 -4.56 -8.78 34.92
N VAL A 803 -5.47 -8.14 34.18
CA VAL A 803 -6.68 -8.75 33.60
C VAL A 803 -6.72 -8.48 32.10
N TYR A 804 -6.95 -9.52 31.30
CA TYR A 804 -7.23 -9.41 29.86
C TYR A 804 -8.70 -9.73 29.58
N TRP A 805 -9.29 -9.04 28.60
CA TRP A 805 -10.62 -9.31 28.01
C TRP A 805 -11.78 -9.65 28.96
N LYS A 806 -12.29 -8.60 29.65
CA LYS A 806 -13.48 -8.68 30.52
C LYS A 806 -14.83 -8.62 29.79
N TYR A 807 -14.90 -8.01 28.60
CA TYR A 807 -16.16 -7.51 28.02
C TYR A 807 -16.49 -8.05 26.62
N PHE A 808 -17.78 -8.21 26.33
CA PHE A 808 -18.31 -8.62 25.01
C PHE A 808 -18.69 -7.37 24.18
N PRO A 809 -18.34 -7.27 22.88
CA PRO A 809 -18.51 -6.02 22.14
C PRO A 809 -19.98 -5.61 21.97
N PRO A 810 -20.41 -4.41 22.40
CA PRO A 810 -21.81 -3.97 22.30
C PRO A 810 -22.36 -4.03 20.87
N PHE A 811 -21.56 -3.66 19.87
CA PHE A 811 -21.97 -3.67 18.45
C PHE A 811 -22.42 -5.06 17.94
N SER A 812 -21.95 -6.15 18.56
CA SER A 812 -22.40 -7.50 18.23
C SER A 812 -23.92 -7.69 18.40
N PHE A 813 -24.57 -6.96 19.33
CA PHE A 813 -26.04 -6.96 19.48
C PHE A 813 -26.76 -6.32 18.28
N TYR A 814 -26.14 -5.33 17.63
CA TYR A 814 -26.69 -4.71 16.42
C TYR A 814 -26.62 -5.67 15.23
N ALA A 815 -25.49 -6.36 15.05
CA ALA A 815 -25.37 -7.45 14.07
C ALA A 815 -26.37 -8.59 14.34
N ALA A 816 -26.56 -8.97 15.61
CA ALA A 816 -27.54 -9.97 16.03
C ALA A 816 -28.98 -9.62 15.67
N TRP A 817 -29.39 -8.36 15.88
CA TRP A 817 -30.70 -7.86 15.46
C TRP A 817 -30.89 -7.99 13.94
N LYS A 818 -29.96 -7.46 13.13
CA LYS A 818 -30.07 -7.53 11.66
C LYS A 818 -30.03 -8.98 11.16
N TYR A 819 -29.29 -9.88 11.82
CA TYR A 819 -29.27 -11.31 11.51
C TYR A 819 -30.64 -11.97 11.78
N ALA A 820 -31.25 -11.72 12.94
CA ALA A 820 -32.59 -12.24 13.26
C ALA A 820 -33.67 -11.69 12.30
N GLN A 821 -33.57 -10.42 11.91
CA GLN A 821 -34.44 -9.77 10.93
C GLN A 821 -34.32 -10.40 9.53
N ILE A 822 -33.10 -10.55 9.00
CA ILE A 822 -32.87 -10.94 7.61
C ILE A 822 -32.71 -12.45 7.44
N VAL A 823 -31.84 -13.10 8.22
CA VAL A 823 -31.53 -14.54 8.12
C VAL A 823 -32.56 -15.37 8.88
N GLY A 824 -32.95 -14.91 10.07
CA GLY A 824 -34.09 -15.47 10.81
C GLY A 824 -35.46 -15.12 10.22
N ASN A 825 -35.52 -14.32 9.14
CA ASN A 825 -36.74 -13.87 8.48
C ASN A 825 -37.78 -13.21 9.42
N ASN A 826 -37.34 -12.60 10.53
CA ASN A 826 -38.18 -12.07 11.62
C ASN A 826 -38.91 -13.12 12.48
N ASP A 827 -38.52 -14.40 12.45
CA ASP A 827 -39.06 -15.42 13.36
C ASP A 827 -38.76 -15.08 14.84
N PRO A 828 -39.79 -14.89 15.69
CA PRO A 828 -39.59 -14.60 17.10
C PRO A 828 -38.84 -15.69 17.87
N ASN A 829 -38.91 -16.95 17.45
CA ASN A 829 -38.22 -18.05 18.14
C ASN A 829 -36.71 -17.99 17.89
N THR A 830 -36.29 -17.76 16.64
CA THR A 830 -34.90 -17.49 16.26
C THR A 830 -34.38 -16.24 16.95
N ALA A 831 -35.14 -15.14 16.95
CA ALA A 831 -34.78 -13.92 17.66
C ALA A 831 -34.60 -14.15 19.17
N LYS A 832 -35.51 -14.91 19.80
CA LYS A 832 -35.46 -15.27 21.22
C LYS A 832 -34.31 -16.22 21.57
N SER A 833 -33.96 -17.15 20.68
CA SER A 833 -32.80 -18.02 20.83
C SER A 833 -31.50 -17.21 20.83
N ILE A 834 -31.32 -16.32 19.85
CA ILE A 834 -30.16 -15.42 19.76
C ILE A 834 -30.12 -14.46 20.94
N PHE A 835 -31.27 -13.87 21.33
CA PHE A 835 -31.36 -13.01 22.51
C PHE A 835 -30.92 -13.74 23.77
N ASN A 836 -31.43 -14.94 24.05
CA ASN A 836 -31.08 -15.72 25.23
C ASN A 836 -29.59 -16.12 25.27
N ALA A 837 -28.93 -16.28 24.11
CA ALA A 837 -27.50 -16.58 24.04
C ALA A 837 -26.59 -15.36 24.32
N MET A 838 -27.14 -14.14 24.25
CA MET A 838 -26.38 -12.89 24.31
C MET A 838 -26.81 -11.96 25.45
N SER A 839 -28.04 -12.04 25.96
CA SER A 839 -28.66 -11.01 26.81
C SER A 839 -27.97 -10.79 28.16
N SER A 840 -27.25 -11.79 28.68
CA SER A 840 -26.40 -11.67 29.88
C SER A 840 -25.10 -10.90 29.65
N LYS A 841 -24.80 -10.51 28.41
CA LYS A 841 -23.57 -9.82 27.98
C LYS A 841 -23.78 -8.33 27.70
N ILE A 842 -24.96 -7.78 28.01
CA ILE A 842 -25.23 -6.34 27.92
C ILE A 842 -24.80 -5.65 29.22
N GLU A 843 -24.20 -4.48 29.12
CA GLU A 843 -23.60 -3.79 30.27
C GLU A 843 -24.02 -2.33 30.35
N ALA A 844 -23.94 -1.77 31.55
CA ALA A 844 -24.11 -0.33 31.78
C ALA A 844 -23.00 0.47 31.06
N PRO A 845 -23.29 1.70 30.60
CA PRO A 845 -22.32 2.49 29.86
C PRO A 845 -21.19 2.98 30.79
N PRO A 846 -19.97 3.14 30.26
CA PRO A 846 -18.86 3.75 30.99
C PRO A 846 -19.16 5.18 31.49
N ALA A 847 -18.34 5.66 32.42
CA ALA A 847 -18.44 7.02 32.93
C ALA A 847 -18.38 8.06 31.79
N ASN A 848 -19.31 9.04 31.81
CA ASN A 848 -19.46 10.04 30.75
C ASN A 848 -18.15 10.77 30.40
N ALA A 849 -17.29 11.05 31.39
CA ALA A 849 -15.99 11.70 31.18
C ALA A 849 -15.05 10.89 30.27
N ASN A 850 -15.09 9.56 30.34
CA ASN A 850 -14.28 8.67 29.51
C ASN A 850 -14.88 8.52 28.11
N LEU A 851 -16.22 8.50 28.01
CA LEU A 851 -16.95 8.46 26.73
C LEU A 851 -16.76 9.73 25.90
N ILE A 852 -16.79 10.91 26.52
CA ILE A 852 -16.60 12.21 25.83
C ILE A 852 -15.20 12.31 25.23
N LYS A 853 -14.17 11.77 25.90
CA LYS A 853 -12.80 11.65 25.37
C LYS A 853 -12.68 10.62 24.22
N LYS A 854 -13.66 9.74 24.01
CA LYS A 854 -13.61 8.62 23.04
C LYS A 854 -14.89 8.55 22.17
N PRO A 855 -15.12 9.49 21.24
CA PRO A 855 -16.40 9.65 20.53
C PRO A 855 -16.92 8.41 19.77
N TYR A 856 -16.04 7.51 19.34
CA TYR A 856 -16.34 6.25 18.66
C TYR A 856 -16.92 5.18 19.62
N PHE A 857 -16.56 5.20 20.91
CA PHE A 857 -17.21 4.34 21.92
C PHE A 857 -18.69 4.70 22.08
N ILE A 858 -19.06 5.98 21.99
CA ILE A 858 -20.46 6.43 22.11
C ILE A 858 -21.31 5.79 20.99
N ASN A 859 -20.78 5.78 19.75
CA ASN A 859 -21.45 5.15 18.61
C ASN A 859 -21.56 3.61 18.80
N LEU A 860 -20.48 2.96 19.25
CA LEU A 860 -20.43 1.52 19.52
C LEU A 860 -21.49 1.08 20.56
N TYR A 861 -21.58 1.78 21.69
CA TYR A 861 -22.56 1.51 22.75
C TYR A 861 -23.99 1.86 22.30
N ALA A 862 -24.20 3.00 21.61
CA ALA A 862 -25.52 3.35 21.07
C ALA A 862 -26.05 2.28 20.10
N ALA A 863 -25.20 1.80 19.19
CA ALA A 863 -25.54 0.72 18.27
C ALA A 863 -25.89 -0.57 19.02
N GLY A 864 -25.09 -0.94 20.03
CA GLY A 864 -25.32 -2.12 20.85
C GLY A 864 -26.65 -2.09 21.63
N TYR A 865 -26.96 -0.97 22.29
CA TYR A 865 -28.23 -0.80 22.99
C TYR A 865 -29.43 -0.79 22.04
N LEU A 866 -29.31 -0.15 20.88
CA LEU A 866 -30.34 -0.19 19.84
C LEU A 866 -30.58 -1.64 19.34
N GLY A 867 -29.50 -2.39 19.10
CA GLY A 867 -29.54 -3.80 18.71
C GLY A 867 -30.20 -4.68 19.77
N TYR A 868 -29.80 -4.53 21.04
CA TYR A 868 -30.40 -5.24 22.17
C TYR A 868 -31.91 -5.01 22.26
N LEU A 869 -32.35 -3.75 22.23
CA LEU A 869 -33.77 -3.37 22.36
C LEU A 869 -34.61 -3.94 21.21
N ASN A 870 -34.14 -3.81 19.96
CA ASN A 870 -34.86 -4.33 18.80
C ASN A 870 -34.86 -5.87 18.75
N LEU A 871 -33.78 -6.53 19.16
CA LEU A 871 -33.72 -7.99 19.25
C LEU A 871 -34.66 -8.52 20.36
N LYS A 872 -34.72 -7.85 21.52
CA LYS A 872 -35.66 -8.15 22.62
C LYS A 872 -37.12 -7.99 22.18
N GLN A 873 -37.42 -6.93 21.44
CA GLN A 873 -38.74 -6.68 20.86
C GLN A 873 -39.11 -7.76 19.82
N LEU A 874 -38.19 -8.11 18.92
CA LEU A 874 -38.39 -9.16 17.90
C LEU A 874 -38.57 -10.55 18.52
N ALA A 875 -37.92 -10.82 19.66
CA ALA A 875 -38.10 -12.01 20.49
C ALA A 875 -39.46 -12.06 21.25
N GLY A 876 -40.28 -11.00 21.15
CA GLY A 876 -41.56 -10.89 21.85
C GLY A 876 -41.45 -10.66 23.36
N LEU A 877 -40.30 -10.14 23.84
CA LEU A 877 -39.97 -10.03 25.27
C LEU A 877 -40.21 -8.63 25.87
N GLY A 878 -40.92 -7.76 25.16
CA GLY A 878 -41.21 -6.39 25.59
C GLY A 878 -40.00 -5.45 25.56
N ASP A 879 -40.19 -4.25 26.09
CA ASP A 879 -39.16 -3.20 26.13
C ASP A 879 -38.15 -3.40 27.27
N ASP A 880 -37.08 -2.61 27.30
CA ASP A 880 -36.17 -2.50 28.43
C ASP A 880 -35.92 -1.03 28.81
N ALA A 881 -36.61 -0.55 29.85
CA ALA A 881 -36.53 0.85 30.27
C ALA A 881 -35.10 1.26 30.70
N THR A 882 -34.34 0.33 31.30
CA THR A 882 -32.95 0.56 31.75
C THR A 882 -32.01 0.70 30.55
N VAL A 883 -32.05 -0.26 29.63
CA VAL A 883 -31.20 -0.21 28.41
C VAL A 883 -31.63 0.92 27.47
N ARG A 884 -32.92 1.27 27.42
CA ARG A 884 -33.43 2.47 26.73
C ARG A 884 -32.93 3.76 27.37
N GLY A 885 -32.79 3.80 28.69
CA GLY A 885 -32.10 4.88 29.42
C GLY A 885 -30.65 5.05 28.94
N TYR A 886 -29.89 3.95 28.89
CA TYR A 886 -28.51 3.98 28.39
C TYR A 886 -28.41 4.38 26.91
N TYR A 887 -29.32 3.92 26.05
CA TYR A 887 -29.39 4.35 24.65
C TYR A 887 -29.61 5.86 24.53
N ASN A 888 -30.60 6.40 25.24
CA ASN A 888 -30.91 7.83 25.26
C ASN A 888 -29.76 8.66 25.83
N GLN A 889 -29.03 8.14 26.84
CA GLN A 889 -27.81 8.74 27.37
C GLN A 889 -26.71 8.80 26.29
N MET A 890 -26.46 7.73 25.53
CA MET A 890 -25.46 7.73 24.46
C MET A 890 -25.82 8.73 23.35
N LEU A 891 -27.09 8.76 22.91
CA LEU A 891 -27.57 9.75 21.94
C LEU A 891 -27.36 11.18 22.43
N SER A 892 -27.72 11.47 23.69
CA SER A 892 -27.57 12.79 24.29
C SER A 892 -26.10 13.21 24.39
N LEU A 893 -25.21 12.30 24.81
CA LEU A 893 -23.77 12.54 24.83
C LEU A 893 -23.23 12.80 23.43
N ARG A 894 -23.69 12.06 22.42
CA ARG A 894 -23.24 12.15 21.03
C ARG A 894 -23.45 13.53 20.43
N VAL A 895 -24.59 14.17 20.70
CA VAL A 895 -24.90 15.52 20.18
C VAL A 895 -24.35 16.62 21.07
N ASN A 896 -24.50 16.53 22.39
CA ASN A 896 -24.08 17.59 23.31
C ASN A 896 -22.56 17.76 23.42
N ASN A 897 -21.78 16.75 23.01
CA ASN A 897 -20.32 16.75 23.07
C ASN A 897 -19.68 16.48 21.70
N PHE A 898 -20.37 16.79 20.59
CA PHE A 898 -19.74 16.71 19.28
C PHE A 898 -18.65 17.78 19.14
N SER A 899 -17.45 17.36 18.75
CA SER A 899 -16.33 18.25 18.42
C SER A 899 -15.67 17.81 17.12
N LYS A 900 -15.38 18.77 16.24
CA LYS A 900 -14.48 18.55 15.09
C LYS A 900 -13.06 18.27 15.57
N ASP A 901 -12.62 18.96 16.63
CA ASP A 901 -11.35 18.78 17.31
C ASP A 901 -11.51 17.64 18.32
N THR A 902 -11.36 16.39 17.87
CA THR A 902 -11.53 15.22 18.74
C THR A 902 -10.35 15.11 19.71
N PRO A 903 -10.57 15.02 21.04
CA PRO A 903 -9.47 14.95 22.00
C PRO A 903 -8.54 13.76 21.75
N TYR A 904 -7.23 13.99 21.87
CA TYR A 904 -6.24 12.93 22.02
C TYR A 904 -5.70 12.94 23.45
N TRP A 905 -5.52 11.76 24.04
CA TRP A 905 -5.27 11.60 25.49
C TRP A 905 -3.91 12.19 25.95
N ASN A 906 -2.92 12.34 25.05
CA ASN A 906 -1.57 12.76 25.41
C ASN A 906 -1.43 14.23 25.87
N THR A 907 -2.48 15.06 25.88
CA THR A 907 -2.41 16.34 26.62
C THR A 907 -2.27 16.14 28.14
N ASP A 908 -2.60 14.94 28.64
CA ASP A 908 -2.48 14.56 30.05
C ASP A 908 -1.11 13.94 30.41
N SER A 909 -0.13 13.82 29.49
CA SER A 909 1.22 13.31 29.82
C SER A 909 1.97 14.18 30.84
N ASN A 910 1.73 15.49 30.82
CA ASN A 910 2.20 16.42 31.84
C ASN A 910 1.57 16.16 33.23
N GLN A 911 0.45 15.44 33.33
CA GLN A 911 -0.12 14.98 34.61
C GLN A 911 0.45 13.63 35.07
N LEU A 912 1.11 12.87 34.19
CA LEU A 912 1.72 11.58 34.49
C LEU A 912 3.26 11.63 34.60
N GLY A 913 3.88 12.79 34.36
CA GLY A 913 5.31 13.01 34.57
C GLY A 913 6.23 12.39 33.52
N LEU A 914 5.71 12.03 32.33
CA LEU A 914 6.46 11.38 31.25
C LEU A 914 6.60 12.33 30.03
N PRO A 915 7.56 13.27 30.04
CA PRO A 915 7.79 14.17 28.90
C PRO A 915 8.39 13.41 27.70
N GLY A 916 7.93 13.73 26.49
CA GLY A 916 8.58 13.33 25.24
C GLY A 916 7.91 12.22 24.41
N LEU A 917 6.67 11.81 24.70
CA LEU A 917 5.93 10.81 23.90
C LEU A 917 4.97 11.44 22.86
N ASP A 918 5.30 12.63 22.34
CA ASP A 918 4.42 13.44 21.48
C ASP A 918 4.25 12.94 20.03
N TYR A 919 5.03 11.93 19.64
CA TYR A 919 5.07 11.32 18.30
C TYR A 919 3.71 10.80 17.78
N ASN A 920 2.79 10.42 18.69
CA ASN A 920 1.62 9.60 18.37
C ASN A 920 0.33 10.39 18.05
N ARG A 921 0.36 11.39 17.17
CA ARG A 921 -0.86 12.12 16.74
C ARG A 921 -1.70 11.34 15.72
N SER A 922 -2.18 10.16 16.08
CA SER A 922 -3.18 9.42 15.29
C SER A 922 -4.62 9.91 15.58
N LEU A 923 -5.26 10.46 14.55
CA LEU A 923 -6.69 10.81 14.36
C LEU A 923 -7.29 11.96 15.19
N SER A 924 -7.89 13.03 14.64
CA SER A 924 -8.69 13.28 13.40
C SER A 924 -10.22 13.20 13.59
N VAL A 925 -10.91 14.08 12.84
CA VAL A 925 -12.37 14.21 12.74
C VAL A 925 -13.11 12.87 12.58
N ALA A 926 -12.51 11.90 11.88
CA ALA A 926 -13.09 10.61 11.56
C ALA A 926 -13.52 9.79 12.79
N ARG A 927 -12.87 10.01 13.95
CA ARG A 927 -13.23 9.36 15.23
C ARG A 927 -14.68 9.61 15.66
N ASN A 928 -15.37 10.62 15.11
CA ASN A 928 -16.79 10.85 15.36
C ASN A 928 -17.73 9.88 14.64
N PHE A 929 -17.26 9.18 13.61
CA PHE A 929 -18.11 8.48 12.64
C PHE A 929 -17.78 6.98 12.48
N MET A 930 -16.83 6.46 13.26
CA MET A 930 -16.62 5.01 13.38
C MET A 930 -17.77 4.36 14.14
N PHE A 931 -18.09 3.09 13.82
CA PHE A 931 -19.23 2.34 14.37
C PHE A 931 -20.59 3.06 14.21
N LEU A 932 -20.68 3.98 13.26
CA LEU A 932 -21.90 4.70 12.93
C LEU A 932 -22.89 3.71 12.27
N THR A 933 -24.15 3.75 12.71
CA THR A 933 -25.25 3.06 12.02
C THR A 933 -26.15 4.09 11.34
N PRO A 934 -26.97 3.70 10.35
CA PRO A 934 -27.92 4.62 9.71
C PRO A 934 -28.85 5.32 10.71
N GLU A 935 -29.31 4.62 11.76
CA GLU A 935 -30.21 5.18 12.77
C GLU A 935 -29.54 6.21 13.67
N ILE A 936 -28.27 5.99 14.06
CA ILE A 936 -27.47 6.99 14.78
C ILE A 936 -27.18 8.20 13.88
N ALA A 937 -26.90 7.94 12.60
CA ALA A 937 -26.62 8.98 11.61
C ALA A 937 -27.85 9.86 11.32
N ASP A 938 -29.06 9.29 11.31
CA ASP A 938 -30.32 10.04 11.23
C ASP A 938 -30.53 10.95 12.45
N TYR A 939 -30.22 10.47 13.66
CA TYR A 939 -30.26 11.32 14.86
C TYR A 939 -29.22 12.46 14.79
N MET A 940 -28.00 12.19 14.30
CA MET A 940 -26.99 13.23 14.09
C MET A 940 -27.39 14.22 12.98
N ASN A 941 -28.07 13.76 11.93
CA ASN A 941 -28.60 14.60 10.85
C ASN A 941 -29.66 15.59 11.38
N GLN A 942 -30.56 15.13 12.26
CA GLN A 942 -31.63 15.97 12.81
C GLN A 942 -31.11 17.03 13.78
N ASN A 943 -30.06 16.74 14.54
CA ASN A 943 -29.62 17.58 15.67
C ASN A 943 -28.34 18.39 15.40
N ILE A 944 -27.37 17.87 14.64
CA ILE A 944 -26.00 18.43 14.54
C ILE A 944 -25.42 18.46 13.12
N LYS A 945 -26.24 18.38 12.06
CA LYS A 945 -25.77 18.33 10.65
C LYS A 945 -24.77 19.43 10.30
N SER A 946 -24.97 20.66 10.78
CA SER A 946 -24.07 21.79 10.50
C SER A 946 -22.68 21.63 11.14
N GLN A 947 -22.60 21.08 12.35
CA GLN A 947 -21.33 20.79 13.03
C GLN A 947 -20.59 19.65 12.32
N VAL A 948 -21.33 18.61 11.89
CA VAL A 948 -20.78 17.48 11.12
C VAL A 948 -20.29 17.94 9.75
N GLN A 949 -21.02 18.84 9.09
CA GLN A 949 -20.62 19.45 7.82
C GLN A 949 -19.32 20.23 7.98
N GLY A 950 -19.23 21.13 8.97
CA GLY A 950 -18.01 21.90 9.24
C GLY A 950 -16.79 21.03 9.59
N ALA A 951 -16.99 19.90 10.28
CA ALA A 951 -15.92 18.94 10.56
C ALA A 951 -15.48 18.19 9.29
N VAL A 952 -16.44 17.75 8.47
CA VAL A 952 -16.19 17.11 7.17
C VAL A 952 -15.47 18.05 6.21
N ASP A 953 -15.86 19.33 6.15
CA ASP A 953 -15.23 20.34 5.28
C ASP A 953 -13.83 20.70 5.78
N GLU A 954 -13.61 20.76 7.09
CA GLU A 954 -12.27 20.90 7.66
C GLU A 954 -11.37 19.73 7.28
N TYR A 955 -11.83 18.47 7.43
CA TYR A 955 -11.08 17.31 6.95
C TYR A 955 -10.85 17.36 5.44
N SER A 956 -11.83 17.82 4.66
CA SER A 956 -11.70 18.01 3.22
C SER A 956 -10.64 19.03 2.82
N TYR A 957 -10.41 20.02 3.68
CA TYR A 957 -9.38 21.03 3.51
C TYR A 957 -8.00 20.54 3.99
N VAL A 958 -7.91 19.92 5.19
CA VAL A 958 -6.63 19.52 5.78
C VAL A 958 -6.13 18.16 5.32
N ALA A 959 -6.97 17.21 4.93
CA ALA A 959 -6.59 15.85 4.51
C ALA A 959 -7.29 15.43 3.18
N PRO A 960 -7.07 16.18 2.08
CA PRO A 960 -7.81 16.01 0.83
C PRO A 960 -7.55 14.67 0.08
N TYR A 961 -6.51 13.91 0.42
CA TYR A 961 -6.29 12.54 -0.05
C TYR A 961 -7.11 11.52 0.77
N TRP A 962 -8.40 11.83 0.97
CA TRP A 962 -9.40 11.11 1.78
C TRP A 962 -9.42 9.56 1.62
N PHE A 963 -8.94 9.01 0.49
CA PHE A 963 -9.30 7.68 -0.03
C PHE A 963 -8.09 6.88 -0.57
N VAL A 964 -6.88 7.23 -0.16
CA VAL A 964 -5.66 6.73 -0.82
C VAL A 964 -4.97 5.59 -0.06
N PRO A 965 -4.39 5.81 1.14
CA PRO A 965 -3.45 4.86 1.71
C PRO A 965 -4.13 3.61 2.28
N LYS A 966 -3.88 2.47 1.65
CA LYS A 966 -3.95 1.18 2.35
C LYS A 966 -2.65 1.01 3.12
N PHE A 967 -2.52 1.67 4.27
CA PHE A 967 -1.29 1.82 5.08
C PHE A 967 -0.19 2.69 4.44
N GLU A 968 -0.22 2.89 3.10
CA GLU A 968 0.73 3.65 2.27
C GLU A 968 0.90 5.18 2.57
N ALA A 969 0.70 5.65 3.81
CA ALA A 969 0.98 7.03 4.21
C ALA A 969 1.23 7.14 5.72
N GLU A 970 2.36 6.60 6.18
CA GLU A 970 2.94 7.10 7.43
C GLU A 970 3.57 8.48 7.18
N VAL A 971 3.32 9.40 8.11
CA VAL A 971 3.84 10.77 8.08
C VAL A 971 4.87 10.92 9.20
N GLY A 972 6.13 10.72 8.82
CA GLY A 972 7.31 10.92 9.66
C GLY A 972 7.42 9.91 10.78
N GLU A 973 8.12 10.30 11.84
CA GLU A 973 8.42 9.49 13.02
C GLU A 973 7.16 9.25 13.90
N GLY A 974 6.06 8.70 13.36
CA GLY A 974 4.91 8.18 14.13
C GLY A 974 3.49 8.57 13.72
N THR A 975 3.25 9.46 12.73
CA THR A 975 1.86 9.84 12.36
C THR A 975 1.28 9.04 11.18
N MET A 976 0.78 7.84 11.47
CA MET A 976 0.02 6.99 10.53
C MET A 976 -1.40 7.54 10.24
N GLN A 977 -1.78 7.73 8.97
CA GLN A 977 -3.20 7.83 8.58
C GLN A 977 -3.87 6.46 8.73
N GLN A 978 -4.84 6.34 9.65
CA GLN A 978 -5.43 5.03 9.98
C GLN A 978 -6.42 4.55 8.91
N LEU A 979 -6.47 3.23 8.72
CA LEU A 979 -7.36 2.50 7.80
C LEU A 979 -8.86 2.85 7.98
N TYR A 980 -9.25 3.27 9.19
CA TYR A 980 -10.63 3.59 9.57
C TYR A 980 -11.09 5.00 9.14
N ASP A 981 -10.19 5.92 8.78
CA ASP A 981 -10.53 7.30 8.44
C ASP A 981 -11.41 7.42 7.17
N PRO A 982 -10.98 6.87 6.00
CA PRO A 982 -11.76 6.94 4.77
C PRO A 982 -13.22 6.45 4.89
N PRO A 983 -13.51 5.24 5.42
CA PRO A 983 -14.89 4.74 5.51
C PRO A 983 -15.74 5.47 6.56
N ALA A 984 -15.17 5.87 7.70
CA ALA A 984 -15.92 6.60 8.73
C ALA A 984 -16.40 7.96 8.18
N LEU A 985 -15.52 8.71 7.51
CA LEU A 985 -15.87 9.99 6.90
C LEU A 985 -16.78 9.84 5.68
N TYR A 986 -16.65 8.74 4.92
CA TYR A 986 -17.58 8.40 3.84
C TYR A 986 -18.99 8.11 4.39
N GLN A 987 -19.10 7.37 5.49
CA GLN A 987 -20.37 7.12 6.18
C GLN A 987 -20.97 8.41 6.75
N ALA A 988 -20.14 9.35 7.21
CA ALA A 988 -20.61 10.69 7.59
C ALA A 988 -21.23 11.44 6.39
N LYS A 989 -20.55 11.47 5.24
CA LYS A 989 -21.06 12.05 3.98
C LYS A 989 -22.39 11.40 3.55
N ALA A 990 -22.44 10.07 3.54
CA ALA A 990 -23.60 9.33 3.03
C ALA A 990 -24.80 9.34 3.99
N TRP A 991 -24.58 9.05 5.28
CA TRP A 991 -25.67 8.83 6.22
C TRP A 991 -26.00 10.04 7.11
N VAL A 992 -25.03 10.89 7.47
CA VAL A 992 -25.32 12.10 8.28
C VAL A 992 -25.59 13.30 7.38
N LEU A 993 -24.75 13.57 6.39
CA LEU A 993 -24.92 14.72 5.51
C LEU A 993 -25.97 14.49 4.41
N LYS A 994 -26.25 13.21 4.08
CA LYS A 994 -27.14 12.79 2.99
C LYS A 994 -26.70 13.37 1.63
N GLN A 995 -25.40 13.26 1.33
CA GLN A 995 -24.88 13.67 0.03
C GLN A 995 -25.46 12.81 -1.11
N SER A 996 -25.56 13.38 -2.31
CA SER A 996 -26.11 12.71 -3.48
C SER A 996 -25.20 11.60 -3.99
N TYR A 997 -25.78 10.69 -4.78
CA TYR A 997 -25.08 9.61 -5.45
C TYR A 997 -23.90 10.12 -6.28
N ASN A 998 -24.12 11.19 -7.05
CA ASN A 998 -23.10 11.79 -7.91
C ASN A 998 -21.93 12.43 -7.13
N GLU A 999 -22.11 12.77 -5.85
CA GLU A 999 -21.01 13.19 -4.98
C GLU A 999 -20.31 11.98 -4.35
N LEU A 1000 -21.05 11.06 -3.74
CA LEU A 1000 -20.50 9.87 -3.09
C LEU A 1000 -19.72 8.97 -4.05
N ALA A 1001 -20.20 8.81 -5.29
CA ALA A 1001 -19.58 7.95 -6.29
C ALA A 1001 -18.20 8.45 -6.80
N LYS A 1002 -17.82 9.70 -6.51
CA LYS A 1002 -16.45 10.21 -6.72
C LYS A 1002 -15.43 9.59 -5.77
N TRP A 1003 -15.91 9.07 -4.64
CA TRP A 1003 -15.14 8.77 -3.44
C TRP A 1003 -15.12 7.27 -3.11
N LEU A 1004 -15.60 6.41 -4.02
CA LEU A 1004 -15.81 4.98 -3.79
C LEU A 1004 -14.56 4.12 -3.84
N ASP A 1005 -13.69 4.32 -4.83
CA ASP A 1005 -12.78 3.27 -5.31
C ASP A 1005 -11.54 3.07 -4.43
N VAL A 1006 -11.73 2.36 -3.31
CA VAL A 1006 -10.69 2.02 -2.32
C VAL A 1006 -10.80 0.55 -1.87
N PRO A 1007 -10.30 -0.43 -2.66
CA PRO A 1007 -10.13 -1.79 -2.19
C PRO A 1007 -8.83 -1.90 -1.39
N ALA A 1008 -8.90 -1.86 -0.05
CA ALA A 1008 -7.73 -2.09 0.79
C ALA A 1008 -7.30 -3.57 0.80
N PHE A 1009 -8.21 -4.50 0.48
CA PHE A 1009 -7.93 -5.95 0.47
C PHE A 1009 -8.46 -6.61 -0.80
N SER A 1010 -7.70 -7.58 -1.33
CA SER A 1010 -7.99 -8.21 -2.63
C SER A 1010 -9.27 -9.06 -2.61
N ARG A 1011 -9.67 -9.52 -1.42
CA ARG A 1011 -10.88 -10.31 -1.16
C ARG A 1011 -11.88 -9.53 -0.32
N GLY A 1012 -12.99 -9.13 -0.94
CA GLY A 1012 -14.25 -8.84 -0.25
C GLY A 1012 -14.12 -7.77 0.82
N ASP A 1013 -13.59 -6.61 0.45
CA ASP A 1013 -13.25 -5.59 1.42
C ASP A 1013 -14.52 -4.92 1.99
N LEU A 1014 -14.83 -5.21 3.25
CA LEU A 1014 -16.12 -4.84 3.83
C LEU A 1014 -16.32 -3.32 3.90
N PHE A 1015 -15.25 -2.52 4.06
CA PHE A 1015 -15.36 -1.06 3.96
C PHE A 1015 -15.81 -0.60 2.57
N TYR A 1016 -15.23 -1.15 1.50
CA TYR A 1016 -15.68 -0.86 0.14
C TYR A 1016 -17.14 -1.30 -0.08
N ILE A 1017 -17.51 -2.48 0.43
CA ILE A 1017 -18.91 -2.96 0.39
C ILE A 1017 -19.86 -1.99 1.14
N GLN A 1018 -19.52 -1.56 2.35
CA GLN A 1018 -20.30 -0.58 3.12
C GLN A 1018 -20.46 0.74 2.35
N ASN A 1019 -19.38 1.24 1.75
CA ASN A 1019 -19.37 2.50 0.99
C ASN A 1019 -20.20 2.39 -0.32
N VAL A 1020 -20.12 1.27 -1.04
CA VAL A 1020 -20.94 1.00 -2.24
C VAL A 1020 -22.42 0.92 -1.88
N VAL A 1021 -22.79 0.23 -0.79
CA VAL A 1021 -24.19 0.17 -0.33
C VAL A 1021 -24.69 1.56 0.07
N ALA A 1022 -23.88 2.34 0.77
CA ALA A 1022 -24.22 3.70 1.18
C ALA A 1022 -24.40 4.65 -0.03
N ALA A 1023 -23.61 4.50 -1.10
CA ALA A 1023 -23.88 5.19 -2.38
C ALA A 1023 -25.18 4.72 -3.04
N LEU A 1024 -25.40 3.40 -3.14
CA LEU A 1024 -26.61 2.85 -3.77
C LEU A 1024 -27.88 3.34 -3.07
N GLY A 1025 -27.86 3.53 -1.75
CA GLY A 1025 -28.96 4.08 -0.96
C GLY A 1025 -29.16 5.60 -1.05
N ALA A 1026 -28.21 6.37 -1.57
CA ALA A 1026 -28.33 7.83 -1.69
C ALA A 1026 -29.30 8.27 -2.79
N THR A 1027 -29.88 9.46 -2.68
CA THR A 1027 -30.64 10.09 -3.78
C THR A 1027 -29.73 10.35 -4.99
N PRO A 1028 -30.26 10.43 -6.23
CA PRO A 1028 -29.48 10.83 -7.41
C PRO A 1028 -28.64 12.10 -7.18
#